data_AF-A0A1V4SEJ2-F1
#
_entry.id   AF-A0A1V4SEJ2-F1
#
_cell.length_a   1.000
_cell.length_b   1.000
_cell.length_c   1.000
_cell.angle_alpha   90.00
_cell.angle_beta   90.00
_cell.angle_gamma   90.00
#
_symmetry.space_group_name_H-M   'P 1'
#
loop_
_entity.id
_entity.type
_entity.pdbx_description
1 polymer ?
#
loop_
_entity_poly.entity_id
_entity_poly.type
_entity_poly.pdbx_seq_one_letter_code
_entity_poly.pdbx_strand_id
1 'polypeptide(L)'
;MKIFLKFRILFFISALVLSLLFQKYSFAEDAKKIAVFPFEIHSKSDVLPLKSQITDRLTTELSKAEYIRVINKDAFLSLLEGKQIDRELAFVIGKKISADFVVMGSLTRLGNLISVDVTVADVKDRKTISGIFAGGTGKESIGAIAAKLTDKILLRIFVKQTIKKIEFKGNHRVENGAIYNVLKSEKGKLLSERKLSSDIKAIYKMGYFSDVKVEVSDAPGGKIITFILQEKPLISRIEIRGNDDIDKDDIEGVMTVKPKQILNLKEVKSDVENIKTLYHDKGYLNANVSYKIEKTGNKGTRVIFNITENKKLRIEKISFEGNKTYTDDELKDMMEVTEKGFFHFFSDSGLLKMSKLKQDINKLKAFYHNNGYINAQIGEPEITHDKKGIYIKITVMEGKQFQVGKVGITGDMLSVPRADLLEKLHINKKDYFDRESIMKDIDLLSEACNNEGYAYANVTPETITREKDQKVDVIYHIDKGNIVYFNRISITGNTKTRDKVIRRELAVVEGDLYSREKLKKSYMNLTRLSYFEEINFQTEKGSETNLTDVNIQVKEKPTGMFSVGAGYSAADKAVIMAQVAQRNLFGRGQTLSLSAYLGSETKNYELSFTEPWLFDMPLWSKFDLWNTEKDYDSYDLSTKGFTTTLGYPLWEYVKGYIGYSFSTNDVRNIDEDASRWIKEQEGEITSSGITVTLSRNTSNNFMFPTKGSKNKVSIEYTGGILQGDTSFTKYTGSSTWFFPLPLDNVFAVKGRAGFMHKNEDTKIPIYERFFLGGMNSLRGLRNVGPKFPDSDDVMGGKTMLCFNFEFIFPLLKKAGMKGVLFYDTGNAWENGYHLDDMRRTAGAGIRWYSPIGPLRLEWGHVLDGHVLDRKDDESASRWEFTIGMMM
;
A
#
# COMPACT_ATOMS: atom_id res chain seq x y z
N MET A 1 -8.42 -31.92 -24.38
CA MET A 1 -9.56 -32.50 -23.62
C MET A 1 -9.37 -33.96 -23.16
N LYS A 2 -8.57 -34.81 -23.85
CA LYS A 2 -8.28 -36.20 -23.40
C LYS A 2 -7.25 -36.34 -22.26
N ILE A 3 -6.45 -35.31 -21.98
CA ILE A 3 -5.41 -35.32 -20.93
C ILE A 3 -5.98 -35.01 -19.54
N PHE A 4 -6.99 -34.13 -19.46
CA PHE A 4 -7.68 -33.80 -18.20
C PHE A 4 -8.50 -34.98 -17.65
N LEU A 5 -9.03 -35.84 -18.52
CA LEU A 5 -9.75 -37.04 -18.09
C LEU A 5 -8.79 -38.11 -17.54
N LYS A 6 -7.57 -38.23 -18.10
CA LYS A 6 -6.51 -39.10 -17.56
C LYS A 6 -6.00 -38.60 -16.21
N PHE A 7 -5.90 -37.29 -15.97
CA PHE A 7 -5.49 -36.75 -14.68
C PHE A 7 -6.55 -36.94 -13.59
N ARG A 8 -7.85 -36.81 -13.93
CA ARG A 8 -8.94 -37.14 -13.00
C ARG A 8 -8.98 -38.62 -12.65
N ILE A 9 -8.77 -39.51 -13.62
CA ILE A 9 -8.71 -40.95 -13.39
C ILE A 9 -7.45 -41.33 -12.59
N LEU A 10 -6.29 -40.71 -12.85
CA LEU A 10 -5.08 -40.96 -12.07
C LEU A 10 -5.18 -40.41 -10.64
N PHE A 11 -5.86 -39.28 -10.45
CA PHE A 11 -6.12 -38.70 -9.12
C PHE A 11 -7.20 -39.47 -8.37
N PHE A 12 -8.23 -39.99 -9.06
CA PHE A 12 -9.21 -40.89 -8.44
C PHE A 12 -8.61 -42.25 -8.11
N ILE A 13 -7.73 -42.81 -8.96
CA ILE A 13 -7.03 -44.06 -8.68
C ILE A 13 -5.96 -43.82 -7.59
N SER A 14 -5.27 -42.69 -7.55
CA SER A 14 -4.33 -42.38 -6.47
C SER A 14 -5.06 -42.12 -5.16
N ALA A 15 -6.24 -41.48 -5.18
CA ALA A 15 -7.08 -41.29 -4.00
C ALA A 15 -7.75 -42.60 -3.55
N LEU A 16 -8.12 -43.49 -4.48
CA LEU A 16 -8.66 -44.81 -4.19
C LEU A 16 -7.57 -45.73 -3.62
N VAL A 17 -6.36 -45.69 -4.18
CA VAL A 17 -5.18 -46.42 -3.67
C VAL A 17 -4.70 -45.83 -2.35
N LEU A 18 -4.76 -44.51 -2.12
CA LEU A 18 -4.52 -43.92 -0.80
C LEU A 18 -5.63 -44.31 0.19
N SER A 19 -6.89 -44.40 -0.24
CA SER A 19 -8.00 -44.83 0.63
C SER A 19 -7.96 -46.34 0.94
N LEU A 20 -7.40 -47.15 0.04
CA LEU A 20 -7.15 -48.59 0.23
C LEU A 20 -5.87 -48.86 1.03
N LEU A 21 -4.87 -47.97 0.97
CA LEU A 21 -3.68 -47.99 1.84
C LEU A 21 -3.92 -47.36 3.22
N PHE A 22 -5.00 -46.60 3.37
CA PHE A 22 -5.59 -46.23 4.66
C PHE A 22 -6.86 -47.06 4.92
N GLN A 23 -6.74 -48.40 4.84
CA GLN A 23 -7.58 -49.20 5.73
C GLN A 23 -7.35 -48.65 7.14
N LYS A 24 -8.44 -48.24 7.81
CA LYS A 24 -8.40 -47.96 9.23
C LYS A 24 -7.73 -49.16 9.91
N TYR A 25 -6.46 -49.03 10.26
CA TYR A 25 -5.96 -49.63 11.48
C TYR A 25 -6.70 -48.92 12.59
N SER A 26 -7.96 -49.33 12.79
CA SER A 26 -8.52 -49.34 14.11
C SER A 26 -7.59 -50.28 14.87
N PHE A 27 -6.56 -49.72 15.51
CA PHE A 27 -6.03 -50.31 16.72
C PHE A 27 -7.19 -50.23 17.73
N ALA A 28 -8.16 -51.13 17.54
CA ALA A 28 -9.00 -51.58 18.61
C ALA A 28 -8.01 -52.11 19.65
N GLU A 29 -8.10 -51.56 20.85
CA GLU A 29 -7.56 -52.20 22.05
C GLU A 29 -7.88 -53.70 21.92
N ASP A 30 -6.86 -54.58 21.99
CA ASP A 30 -7.07 -56.02 21.84
C ASP A 30 -8.07 -56.46 22.91
N ALA A 31 -9.35 -56.55 22.54
CA ALA A 31 -10.43 -56.88 23.45
C ALA A 31 -10.09 -58.21 24.10
N LYS A 32 -10.01 -58.22 25.44
CA LYS A 32 -9.56 -59.41 26.16
C LYS A 32 -10.56 -60.54 25.94
N LYS A 33 -10.05 -61.67 25.46
CA LYS A 33 -10.85 -62.85 25.18
C LYS A 33 -11.13 -63.60 26.47
N ILE A 34 -12.40 -63.68 26.86
CA ILE A 34 -12.80 -64.36 28.09
C ILE A 34 -13.68 -65.57 27.76
N ALA A 35 -13.36 -66.73 28.30
CA ALA A 35 -14.23 -67.91 28.26
C ALA A 35 -14.89 -68.10 29.63
N VAL A 36 -16.22 -68.33 29.66
CA VAL A 36 -16.96 -68.62 30.89
C VAL A 36 -17.35 -70.09 30.88
N PHE A 37 -16.73 -70.88 31.76
CA PHE A 37 -17.00 -72.30 31.87
C PHE A 37 -18.31 -72.57 32.63
N PRO A 38 -18.96 -73.72 32.41
CA PRO A 38 -20.14 -74.11 33.17
C PRO A 38 -19.82 -74.21 34.67
N PHE A 39 -20.67 -73.66 35.52
CA PHE A 39 -20.44 -73.66 36.97
C PHE A 39 -20.76 -75.03 37.58
N GLU A 40 -19.98 -75.48 38.56
CA GLU A 40 -20.29 -76.65 39.38
C GLU A 40 -21.43 -76.32 40.37
N ILE A 41 -22.33 -77.26 40.67
CA ILE A 41 -23.44 -77.02 41.60
C ILE A 41 -23.31 -77.95 42.82
N HIS A 42 -23.42 -77.36 44.01
CA HIS A 42 -23.58 -78.10 45.25
C HIS A 42 -25.00 -77.87 45.80
N SER A 43 -25.91 -78.84 45.59
CA SER A 43 -27.30 -78.79 46.07
C SER A 43 -27.89 -80.17 46.35
N LYS A 44 -28.89 -80.25 47.25
CA LYS A 44 -29.62 -81.47 47.62
C LYS A 44 -30.84 -81.80 46.73
N SER A 45 -31.09 -81.03 45.66
CA SER A 45 -32.23 -81.21 44.74
C SER A 45 -31.79 -80.98 43.30
N ASP A 46 -32.52 -81.50 42.31
CA ASP A 46 -32.12 -81.40 40.90
C ASP A 46 -32.27 -79.96 40.37
N VAL A 47 -31.16 -79.33 39.95
CA VAL A 47 -31.11 -77.90 39.61
C VAL A 47 -30.50 -77.60 38.23
N LEU A 48 -30.68 -78.51 37.27
CA LEU A 48 -30.24 -78.32 35.87
C LEU A 48 -30.62 -76.93 35.27
N PRO A 49 -31.80 -76.33 35.53
CA PRO A 49 -32.14 -75.01 35.00
C PRO A 49 -31.35 -73.83 35.58
N LEU A 50 -30.81 -73.94 36.81
CA LEU A 50 -30.03 -72.84 37.41
C LEU A 50 -28.59 -72.79 36.89
N LYS A 51 -28.03 -73.94 36.46
CA LYS A 51 -26.66 -74.04 35.94
C LYS A 51 -26.48 -73.18 34.69
N SER A 52 -27.38 -73.32 33.72
CA SER A 52 -27.34 -72.54 32.49
C SER A 52 -27.63 -71.06 32.74
N GLN A 53 -28.60 -70.76 33.62
CA GLN A 53 -29.01 -69.37 33.88
C GLN A 53 -27.88 -68.48 34.43
N ILE A 54 -27.07 -68.95 35.39
CA ILE A 54 -25.98 -68.12 35.92
C ILE A 54 -24.84 -67.96 34.91
N THR A 55 -24.47 -69.02 34.20
CA THR A 55 -23.42 -69.00 33.17
C THR A 55 -23.81 -68.10 32.01
N ASP A 56 -25.04 -68.23 31.49
CA ASP A 56 -25.54 -67.43 30.37
C ASP A 56 -25.70 -65.95 30.76
N ARG A 57 -26.20 -65.66 31.97
CA ARG A 57 -26.32 -64.27 32.45
C ARG A 57 -24.96 -63.62 32.66
N LEU A 58 -24.00 -64.33 33.26
CA LEU A 58 -22.64 -63.81 33.46
C LEU A 58 -21.93 -63.56 32.12
N THR A 59 -22.09 -64.49 31.16
CA THR A 59 -21.61 -64.34 29.78
C THR A 59 -22.21 -63.09 29.12
N THR A 60 -23.51 -62.88 29.28
CA THR A 60 -24.22 -61.72 28.74
C THR A 60 -23.73 -60.41 29.36
N GLU A 61 -23.62 -60.33 30.68
CA GLU A 61 -23.14 -59.12 31.36
C GLU A 61 -21.68 -58.79 31.00
N LEU A 62 -20.78 -59.79 30.93
CA LEU A 62 -19.40 -59.59 30.49
C LEU A 62 -19.31 -59.10 29.04
N SER A 63 -20.21 -59.54 28.16
CA SER A 63 -20.24 -59.11 26.75
C SER A 63 -20.64 -57.64 26.54
N LYS A 64 -21.24 -56.99 27.55
CA LYS A 64 -21.60 -55.56 27.49
C LYS A 64 -20.40 -54.62 27.62
N ALA A 65 -19.26 -55.10 28.12
CA ALA A 65 -18.05 -54.28 28.25
C ALA A 65 -17.33 -54.14 26.90
N GLU A 66 -17.14 -52.91 26.42
CA GLU A 66 -16.55 -52.61 25.09
C GLU A 66 -15.14 -53.19 24.87
N TYR A 67 -14.44 -53.55 25.94
CA TYR A 67 -13.05 -54.06 25.96
C TYR A 67 -12.96 -55.57 26.25
N ILE A 68 -14.09 -56.30 26.26
CA ILE A 68 -14.15 -57.76 26.42
C ILE A 68 -14.73 -58.41 25.17
N ARG A 69 -14.12 -59.53 24.75
CA ARG A 69 -14.70 -60.43 23.75
C ARG A 69 -14.95 -61.80 24.38
N VAL A 70 -16.21 -62.15 24.62
CA VAL A 70 -16.55 -63.45 25.19
C VAL A 70 -16.45 -64.55 24.12
N ILE A 71 -15.73 -65.64 24.42
CA ILE A 71 -15.58 -66.78 23.52
C ILE A 71 -16.87 -67.61 23.54
N ASN A 72 -17.34 -68.01 22.36
CA ASN A 72 -18.53 -68.84 22.22
C ASN A 72 -18.32 -70.21 22.90
N LYS A 73 -19.30 -70.64 23.69
CA LYS A 73 -19.32 -71.91 24.44
C LYS A 73 -19.05 -73.14 23.56
N ASP A 74 -19.53 -73.14 22.32
CA ASP A 74 -19.35 -74.28 21.40
C ASP A 74 -17.87 -74.57 21.10
N ALA A 75 -16.98 -73.56 21.25
CA ALA A 75 -15.55 -73.70 21.03
C ALA A 75 -14.83 -74.51 22.11
N PHE A 76 -15.44 -74.71 23.29
CA PHE A 76 -14.80 -75.40 24.41
C PHE A 76 -15.68 -76.44 25.12
N LEU A 77 -16.98 -76.52 24.85
CA LEU A 77 -17.89 -77.48 25.49
C LEU A 77 -17.45 -78.95 25.28
N SER A 78 -17.09 -79.35 24.05
CA SER A 78 -16.61 -80.70 23.75
C SER A 78 -15.26 -81.04 24.41
N LEU A 79 -14.48 -80.01 24.77
CA LEU A 79 -13.20 -80.18 25.46
C LEU A 79 -13.38 -80.43 26.98
N LEU A 80 -14.56 -80.12 27.51
CA LEU A 80 -14.94 -80.24 28.93
C LEU A 80 -15.76 -81.50 29.25
N GLU A 81 -16.31 -82.21 28.24
CA GLU A 81 -17.15 -83.38 28.46
C GLU A 81 -16.44 -84.48 29.27
N GLY A 82 -17.11 -84.96 30.33
CA GLY A 82 -16.63 -86.04 31.20
C GLY A 82 -15.47 -85.68 32.13
N LYS A 83 -15.04 -84.41 32.22
CA LYS A 83 -13.91 -83.95 33.04
C LYS A 83 -14.35 -83.00 34.16
N GLN A 84 -13.68 -83.07 35.31
CA GLN A 84 -13.88 -82.13 36.42
C GLN A 84 -13.21 -80.79 36.09
N ILE A 85 -13.88 -79.66 36.38
CA ILE A 85 -13.39 -78.33 36.00
C ILE A 85 -12.46 -77.82 37.09
N ASP A 86 -11.17 -78.07 36.93
CA ASP A 86 -10.12 -77.56 37.81
C ASP A 86 -9.23 -76.50 37.14
N ARG A 87 -8.28 -75.97 37.92
CA ARG A 87 -7.39 -74.88 37.49
C ARG A 87 -6.45 -75.30 36.37
N GLU A 88 -5.94 -76.53 36.38
CA GLU A 88 -5.04 -77.02 35.34
C GLU A 88 -5.80 -77.20 34.03
N LEU A 89 -7.02 -77.75 34.08
CA LEU A 89 -7.88 -77.89 32.91
C LEU A 89 -8.24 -76.52 32.32
N ALA A 90 -8.52 -75.52 33.15
CA ALA A 90 -8.79 -74.15 32.70
C ALA A 90 -7.61 -73.52 31.96
N PHE A 91 -6.37 -73.72 32.40
CA PHE A 91 -5.19 -73.22 31.68
C PHE A 91 -4.96 -73.97 30.36
N VAL A 92 -5.10 -75.30 30.35
CA VAL A 92 -4.90 -76.13 29.15
C VAL A 92 -5.93 -75.79 28.07
N ILE A 93 -7.21 -75.76 28.43
CA ILE A 93 -8.29 -75.43 27.49
C ILE A 93 -8.24 -73.96 27.11
N GLY A 94 -8.02 -73.06 28.08
CA GLY A 94 -7.87 -71.62 27.84
C GLY A 94 -6.80 -71.31 26.81
N LYS A 95 -5.64 -71.96 26.89
CA LYS A 95 -4.57 -71.83 25.89
C LYS A 95 -5.01 -72.37 24.51
N LYS A 96 -5.70 -73.52 24.48
CA LYS A 96 -6.19 -74.14 23.24
C LYS A 96 -7.20 -73.27 22.50
N ILE A 97 -8.09 -72.59 23.22
CA ILE A 97 -9.10 -71.68 22.62
C ILE A 97 -8.62 -70.23 22.51
N SER A 98 -7.35 -69.95 22.81
CA SER A 98 -6.78 -68.60 22.80
C SER A 98 -7.56 -67.60 23.66
N ALA A 99 -8.02 -68.03 24.85
CA ALA A 99 -8.57 -67.14 25.87
C ALA A 99 -7.44 -66.43 26.62
N ASP A 100 -7.61 -65.14 26.90
CA ASP A 100 -6.77 -64.40 27.85
C ASP A 100 -7.14 -64.79 29.29
N PHE A 101 -8.43 -64.92 29.57
CA PHE A 101 -8.96 -65.30 30.89
C PHE A 101 -10.02 -66.40 30.78
N VAL A 102 -10.03 -67.32 31.74
CA VAL A 102 -11.08 -68.35 31.89
C VAL A 102 -11.77 -68.15 33.23
N VAL A 103 -13.09 -67.96 33.20
CA VAL A 103 -13.95 -67.81 34.38
C VAL A 103 -14.57 -69.16 34.70
N MET A 104 -14.34 -69.66 35.90
CA MET A 104 -14.92 -70.90 36.43
C MET A 104 -15.43 -70.66 37.84
N GLY A 105 -16.32 -71.51 38.33
CA GLY A 105 -16.88 -71.30 39.66
C GLY A 105 -17.87 -72.36 40.07
N SER A 106 -18.36 -72.21 41.30
CA SER A 106 -19.36 -73.07 41.91
C SER A 106 -20.54 -72.26 42.40
N LEU A 107 -21.75 -72.80 42.23
CA LEU A 107 -22.98 -72.27 42.77
C LEU A 107 -23.45 -73.18 43.92
N THR A 108 -23.61 -72.59 45.10
CA THR A 108 -24.10 -73.27 46.30
C THR A 108 -25.49 -72.74 46.63
N ARG A 109 -26.47 -73.65 46.80
CA ARG A 109 -27.84 -73.30 47.19
C ARG A 109 -28.23 -73.96 48.51
N LEU A 110 -28.53 -73.14 49.51
CA LEU A 110 -28.99 -73.55 50.84
C LEU A 110 -30.38 -72.94 51.09
N GLY A 111 -31.43 -73.74 50.90
CA GLY A 111 -32.82 -73.26 50.97
C GLY A 111 -33.12 -72.19 49.90
N ASN A 112 -33.42 -70.97 50.36
CA ASN A 112 -33.68 -69.81 49.49
C ASN A 112 -32.44 -68.93 49.23
N LEU A 113 -31.29 -69.24 49.83
CA LEU A 113 -30.02 -68.53 49.61
C LEU A 113 -29.24 -69.16 48.46
N ILE A 114 -28.75 -68.31 47.56
CA ILE A 114 -27.84 -68.65 46.46
C ILE A 114 -26.54 -67.90 46.69
N SER A 115 -25.42 -68.62 46.72
CA SER A 115 -24.07 -68.04 46.67
C SER A 115 -23.34 -68.57 45.45
N VAL A 116 -22.66 -67.69 44.73
CA VAL A 116 -21.87 -68.03 43.57
C VAL A 116 -20.44 -67.56 43.82
N ASP A 117 -19.52 -68.51 43.80
CA ASP A 117 -18.10 -68.32 43.97
C ASP A 117 -17.40 -68.49 42.62
N VAL A 118 -16.57 -67.52 42.25
CA VAL A 118 -15.89 -67.42 40.97
C VAL A 118 -14.39 -67.38 41.18
N THR A 119 -13.68 -68.14 40.35
CA THR A 119 -12.24 -68.06 40.16
C THR A 119 -11.96 -67.71 38.70
N VAL A 120 -11.08 -66.73 38.48
CA VAL A 120 -10.62 -66.35 37.15
C VAL A 120 -9.19 -66.84 36.95
N ALA A 121 -8.96 -67.67 35.94
CA ALA A 121 -7.63 -68.11 35.52
C ALA A 121 -7.07 -67.16 34.45
N ASP A 122 -5.93 -66.54 34.73
CA ASP A 122 -5.11 -65.83 33.75
C ASP A 122 -4.27 -66.86 32.99
N VAL A 123 -4.64 -67.09 31.73
CA VAL A 123 -4.07 -68.15 30.88
C VAL A 123 -2.61 -67.87 30.55
N LYS A 124 -2.24 -66.59 30.43
CA LYS A 124 -0.88 -66.18 30.06
C LYS A 124 0.07 -66.33 31.23
N ASP A 125 -0.32 -65.83 32.40
CA ASP A 125 0.54 -65.80 33.58
C ASP A 125 0.41 -67.06 34.45
N ARG A 126 -0.49 -67.99 34.10
CA ARG A 126 -0.76 -69.25 34.84
C ARG A 126 -1.12 -69.00 36.31
N LYS A 127 -1.86 -67.92 36.58
CA LYS A 127 -2.30 -67.51 37.92
C LYS A 127 -3.81 -67.56 38.04
N THR A 128 -4.31 -67.84 39.23
CA THR A 128 -5.75 -67.77 39.53
C THR A 128 -6.07 -66.63 40.47
N ILE A 129 -7.08 -65.85 40.12
CA ILE A 129 -7.69 -64.81 40.93
C ILE A 129 -8.92 -65.42 41.59
N SER A 130 -8.83 -65.70 42.88
CA SER A 130 -9.89 -66.32 43.69
C SER A 130 -10.54 -65.29 44.64
N GLY A 131 -11.61 -65.68 45.33
CA GLY A 131 -12.29 -64.83 46.32
C GLY A 131 -13.29 -63.84 45.72
N ILE A 132 -13.75 -64.09 44.49
CA ILE A 132 -14.83 -63.32 43.86
C ILE A 132 -16.13 -64.07 44.12
N PHE A 133 -16.98 -63.54 44.98
CA PHE A 133 -18.27 -64.17 45.29
C PHE A 133 -19.41 -63.15 45.35
N ALA A 134 -20.62 -63.61 45.10
CA ALA A 134 -21.84 -62.85 45.27
C ALA A 134 -23.00 -63.77 45.65
N GLY A 135 -23.87 -63.32 46.54
CA GLY A 135 -25.04 -64.06 46.98
C GLY A 135 -26.32 -63.23 46.98
N GLY A 136 -27.44 -63.93 47.01
CA GLY A 136 -28.79 -63.35 46.97
C GLY A 136 -29.85 -64.37 47.41
N THR A 137 -31.08 -63.89 47.58
CA THR A 137 -32.22 -64.71 47.98
C THR A 137 -33.18 -64.92 46.80
N GLY A 138 -33.60 -66.16 46.57
CA GLY A 138 -34.51 -66.54 45.48
C GLY A 138 -33.88 -66.54 44.09
N LYS A 139 -34.55 -67.22 43.14
CA LYS A 139 -34.08 -67.34 41.74
C LYS A 139 -34.06 -65.99 41.00
N GLU A 140 -34.92 -65.06 41.39
CA GLU A 140 -34.98 -63.68 40.87
C GLU A 140 -33.63 -62.93 41.02
N SER A 141 -32.83 -63.29 42.03
CA SER A 141 -31.56 -62.62 42.33
C SER A 141 -30.40 -62.96 41.39
N ILE A 142 -30.54 -63.98 40.52
CA ILE A 142 -29.47 -64.47 39.63
C ILE A 142 -28.94 -63.36 38.71
N GLY A 143 -29.81 -62.49 38.17
CA GLY A 143 -29.38 -61.37 37.33
C GLY A 143 -28.52 -60.34 38.09
N ALA A 144 -28.93 -59.99 39.32
CA ALA A 144 -28.17 -59.07 40.17
C ALA A 144 -26.85 -59.68 40.67
N ILE A 145 -26.82 -61.00 40.93
CA ILE A 145 -25.61 -61.75 41.26
C ILE A 145 -24.64 -61.72 40.06
N ALA A 146 -25.10 -62.00 38.84
CA ALA A 146 -24.27 -61.96 37.63
C ALA A 146 -23.67 -60.57 37.34
N ALA A 147 -24.46 -59.50 37.51
CA ALA A 147 -23.97 -58.12 37.37
C ALA A 147 -22.90 -57.79 38.41
N LYS A 148 -23.14 -58.10 39.69
CA LYS A 148 -22.15 -57.90 40.77
C LYS A 148 -20.86 -58.71 40.56
N LEU A 149 -20.98 -59.95 40.07
CA LEU A 149 -19.81 -60.76 39.73
C LEU A 149 -19.04 -60.15 38.57
N THR A 150 -19.73 -59.66 37.53
CA THR A 150 -19.11 -58.98 36.38
C THR A 150 -18.27 -57.79 36.83
N ASP A 151 -18.83 -56.91 37.67
CA ASP A 151 -18.09 -55.75 38.20
C ASP A 151 -16.85 -56.16 38.98
N LYS A 152 -16.98 -57.18 39.86
CA LYS A 152 -15.87 -57.69 40.66
C LYS A 152 -14.80 -58.39 39.81
N ILE A 153 -15.19 -59.13 38.78
CA ILE A 153 -14.28 -59.78 37.82
C ILE A 153 -13.51 -58.71 37.05
N LEU A 154 -14.22 -57.71 36.51
CA LEU A 154 -13.63 -56.61 35.74
C LEU A 154 -12.62 -55.79 36.55
N LEU A 155 -12.94 -55.48 37.81
CA LEU A 155 -12.05 -54.76 38.71
C LEU A 155 -10.75 -55.52 39.00
N ARG A 156 -10.76 -56.85 38.97
CA ARG A 156 -9.58 -57.69 39.23
C ARG A 156 -8.76 -57.95 37.97
N ILE A 157 -9.41 -58.04 36.80
CA ILE A 157 -8.74 -58.27 35.51
C ILE A 157 -8.04 -56.99 35.01
N PHE A 158 -8.68 -55.83 35.17
CA PHE A 158 -8.16 -54.55 34.70
C PHE A 158 -7.73 -53.68 35.88
N VAL A 159 -6.47 -53.83 36.33
CA VAL A 159 -5.87 -52.89 37.30
C VAL A 159 -5.81 -51.51 36.66
N LYS A 160 -6.79 -50.65 36.96
CA LYS A 160 -6.86 -49.27 36.49
C LYS A 160 -5.65 -48.48 36.98
N GLN A 161 -4.67 -48.25 36.10
CA GLN A 161 -3.51 -47.42 36.40
C GLN A 161 -3.86 -45.94 36.23
N THR A 162 -3.86 -45.19 37.33
CA THR A 162 -4.11 -43.75 37.34
C THR A 162 -2.81 -42.96 37.26
N ILE A 163 -2.86 -41.80 36.61
CA ILE A 163 -1.72 -40.87 36.50
C ILE A 163 -1.53 -40.18 37.84
N LYS A 164 -0.43 -40.47 38.54
CA LYS A 164 -0.11 -39.84 39.82
C LYS A 164 0.53 -38.46 39.63
N LYS A 165 1.40 -38.34 38.63
CA LYS A 165 2.20 -37.13 38.39
C LYS A 165 2.63 -37.06 36.93
N ILE A 166 2.69 -35.84 36.39
CA ILE A 166 3.28 -35.53 35.09
C ILE A 166 4.50 -34.64 35.35
N GLU A 167 5.63 -34.99 34.74
CA GLU A 167 6.90 -34.27 34.85
C GLU A 167 7.45 -33.94 33.46
N PHE A 168 8.24 -32.88 33.39
CA PHE A 168 8.93 -32.46 32.17
C PHE A 168 10.43 -32.39 32.47
N LYS A 169 11.26 -32.90 31.55
CA LYS A 169 12.72 -32.86 31.62
C LYS A 169 13.28 -32.36 30.31
N GLY A 170 14.30 -31.50 30.37
CA GLY A 170 15.02 -30.98 29.19
C GLY A 170 14.44 -29.69 28.60
N ASN A 171 13.33 -29.18 29.15
CA ASN A 171 12.93 -27.80 28.97
C ASN A 171 13.65 -26.89 29.96
N HIS A 172 14.25 -25.82 29.46
CA HIS A 172 15.00 -24.83 30.21
C HIS A 172 14.43 -23.43 30.03
N ARG A 173 13.88 -23.13 28.85
CA ARG A 173 13.30 -21.83 28.51
C ARG A 173 11.78 -21.86 28.46
N VAL A 174 11.19 -22.99 28.07
CA VAL A 174 9.73 -23.14 28.08
C VAL A 174 9.29 -23.58 29.47
N GLU A 175 8.43 -22.79 30.11
CA GLU A 175 7.91 -23.12 31.44
C GLU A 175 7.01 -24.35 31.42
N ASN A 176 7.07 -25.16 32.48
CA ASN A 176 6.27 -26.36 32.64
C ASN A 176 4.76 -26.09 32.47
N GLY A 177 4.26 -24.94 32.96
CA GLY A 177 2.84 -24.58 32.87
C GLY A 177 2.35 -24.42 31.43
N ALA A 178 3.16 -23.83 30.55
CA ALA A 178 2.82 -23.66 29.14
C ALA A 178 2.70 -25.01 28.41
N ILE A 179 3.57 -25.96 28.76
CA ILE A 179 3.54 -27.32 28.21
C ILE A 179 2.34 -28.09 28.78
N TYR A 180 2.03 -27.91 30.06
CA TYR A 180 0.90 -28.57 30.72
C TYR A 180 -0.44 -28.17 30.10
N ASN A 181 -0.62 -26.91 29.70
CA ASN A 181 -1.86 -26.39 29.12
C ASN A 181 -2.25 -27.02 27.78
N VAL A 182 -1.31 -27.64 27.06
CA VAL A 182 -1.59 -28.29 25.77
C VAL A 182 -1.84 -29.80 25.91
N LEU A 183 -1.68 -30.37 27.11
CA LEU A 183 -1.89 -31.80 27.37
C LEU A 183 -3.37 -32.13 27.53
N LYS A 184 -3.76 -33.30 27.06
CA LYS A 184 -5.04 -33.96 27.31
C LYS A 184 -4.96 -34.98 28.44
N SER A 185 -3.76 -35.39 28.85
CA SER A 185 -3.53 -36.21 30.04
C SER A 185 -3.47 -35.35 31.29
N GLU A 186 -4.16 -35.79 32.35
CA GLU A 186 -4.29 -35.04 33.60
C GLU A 186 -3.95 -35.93 34.80
N LYS A 187 -3.37 -35.32 35.83
CA LYS A 187 -3.19 -35.95 37.13
C LYS A 187 -4.54 -36.46 37.68
N GLY A 188 -4.54 -37.69 38.21
CA GLY A 188 -5.70 -38.35 38.81
C GLY A 188 -6.61 -39.07 37.81
N LYS A 189 -6.40 -38.91 36.50
CA LYS A 189 -7.16 -39.61 35.45
C LYS A 189 -6.49 -40.93 35.07
N LEU A 190 -7.24 -41.78 34.35
CA LEU A 190 -6.72 -43.04 33.80
C LEU A 190 -5.63 -42.80 32.76
N LEU A 191 -4.56 -43.57 32.85
CA LEU A 191 -3.50 -43.58 31.85
C LEU A 191 -4.05 -44.16 30.54
N SER A 192 -3.81 -43.46 29.43
CA SER A 192 -4.21 -43.91 28.09
C SER A 192 -3.12 -43.58 27.09
N GLU A 193 -2.61 -44.59 26.40
CA GLU A 193 -1.57 -44.43 25.38
C GLU A 193 -2.01 -43.52 24.23
N ARG A 194 -3.30 -43.56 23.86
CA ARG A 194 -3.88 -42.67 22.85
C ARG A 194 -3.79 -41.20 23.26
N LYS A 195 -4.03 -40.90 24.54
CA LYS A 195 -3.89 -39.54 25.07
C LYS A 195 -2.43 -39.11 25.07
N LEU A 196 -1.51 -39.96 25.51
CA LEU A 196 -0.07 -39.69 25.45
C LEU A 196 0.43 -39.38 24.04
N SER A 197 -0.01 -40.15 23.03
CA SER A 197 0.35 -39.87 21.62
C SER A 197 -0.19 -38.52 21.13
N SER A 198 -1.42 -38.16 21.54
CA SER A 198 -1.97 -36.84 21.24
C SER A 198 -1.20 -35.72 21.94
N ASP A 199 -0.71 -35.97 23.14
CA ASP A 199 0.04 -35.01 23.94
C ASP A 199 1.43 -34.76 23.34
N ILE A 200 2.14 -35.81 22.92
CA ILE A 200 3.40 -35.67 22.17
C ILE A 200 3.19 -34.78 20.94
N LYS A 201 2.13 -35.02 20.16
CA LYS A 201 1.79 -34.21 18.98
C LYS A 201 1.47 -32.77 19.35
N ALA A 202 0.76 -32.54 20.46
CA ALA A 202 0.40 -31.20 20.94
C ALA A 202 1.65 -30.41 21.35
N ILE A 203 2.56 -31.04 22.12
CA ILE A 203 3.83 -30.44 22.52
C ILE A 203 4.70 -30.14 21.29
N TYR A 204 4.78 -31.07 20.32
CA TYR A 204 5.53 -30.84 19.08
C TYR A 204 4.96 -29.67 18.26
N LYS A 205 3.63 -29.53 18.22
CA LYS A 205 2.92 -28.45 17.52
C LYS A 205 3.17 -27.06 18.14
N MET A 206 3.60 -26.98 19.40
CA MET A 206 4.04 -25.71 19.99
C MET A 206 5.26 -25.11 19.28
N GLY A 207 6.02 -25.91 18.52
CA GLY A 207 7.12 -25.44 17.68
C GLY A 207 8.44 -25.20 18.41
N TYR A 208 8.46 -25.27 19.75
CA TYR A 208 9.64 -25.02 20.60
C TYR A 208 10.63 -26.17 20.70
N PHE A 209 10.24 -27.40 20.35
CA PHE A 209 11.04 -28.61 20.61
C PHE A 209 11.44 -29.32 19.31
N SER A 210 12.66 -29.86 19.25
CA SER A 210 13.16 -30.68 18.14
C SER A 210 12.84 -32.16 18.31
N ASP A 211 12.76 -32.64 19.55
CA ASP A 211 12.40 -34.01 19.91
C ASP A 211 11.52 -34.01 21.18
N VAL A 212 10.53 -34.90 21.22
CA VAL A 212 9.58 -35.06 22.34
C VAL A 212 9.37 -36.55 22.57
N LYS A 213 9.86 -37.05 23.70
CA LYS A 213 9.73 -38.43 24.14
C LYS A 213 8.90 -38.51 25.41
N VAL A 214 8.28 -39.64 25.66
CA VAL A 214 7.54 -39.90 26.89
C VAL A 214 8.04 -41.19 27.53
N GLU A 215 8.32 -41.13 28.83
CA GLU A 215 8.65 -42.28 29.66
C GLU A 215 7.57 -42.45 30.74
N VAL A 216 7.21 -43.69 31.02
CA VAL A 216 6.20 -44.02 32.04
C VAL A 216 6.84 -44.93 33.09
N SER A 217 6.85 -44.49 34.35
CA SER A 217 7.44 -45.23 35.47
C SER A 217 6.42 -45.56 36.56
N ASP A 218 6.67 -46.64 37.29
CA ASP A 218 5.84 -47.11 38.41
C ASP A 218 6.10 -46.32 39.70
N ALA A 219 5.03 -45.96 40.41
CA ALA A 219 5.11 -45.37 41.74
C ALA A 219 4.00 -45.93 42.66
N PRO A 220 4.19 -45.93 43.99
CA PRO A 220 3.14 -46.32 44.93
C PRO A 220 1.89 -45.44 44.71
N GLY A 221 0.78 -46.05 44.25
CA GLY A 221 -0.49 -45.35 43.99
C GLY A 221 -0.70 -44.79 42.58
N GLY A 222 0.11 -45.15 41.58
CA GLY A 222 -0.15 -44.82 40.17
C GLY A 222 1.10 -44.70 39.31
N LYS A 223 0.95 -44.30 38.04
CA LYS A 223 2.06 -44.11 37.10
C LYS A 223 2.54 -42.66 37.08
N ILE A 224 3.85 -42.45 36.91
CA ILE A 224 4.45 -41.14 36.66
C ILE A 224 4.77 -41.05 35.16
N ILE A 225 4.30 -39.98 34.51
CA ILE A 225 4.59 -39.69 33.10
C ILE A 225 5.67 -38.62 33.07
N THR A 226 6.81 -38.90 32.44
CA THR A 226 7.89 -37.94 32.24
C THR A 226 8.05 -37.65 30.76
N PHE A 227 7.78 -36.42 30.35
CA PHE A 227 8.09 -35.95 28.99
C PHE A 227 9.54 -35.49 28.93
N ILE A 228 10.34 -36.13 28.08
CA ILE A 228 11.73 -35.75 27.80
C ILE A 228 11.73 -34.90 26.54
N LEU A 229 12.16 -33.65 26.70
CA LEU A 229 12.04 -32.59 25.71
C LEU A 229 13.43 -32.13 25.29
N GLN A 230 13.64 -31.97 23.98
CA GLN A 230 14.82 -31.31 23.44
C GLN A 230 14.39 -29.98 22.84
N GLU A 231 14.70 -28.86 23.51
CA GLU A 231 14.39 -27.53 22.98
C GLU A 231 15.17 -27.22 21.70
N LYS A 232 14.50 -26.55 20.76
CA LYS A 232 15.17 -25.96 19.60
C LYS A 232 16.11 -24.84 20.06
N PRO A 233 17.28 -24.70 19.43
CA PRO A 233 18.20 -23.62 19.79
C PRO A 233 17.64 -22.26 19.36
N LEU A 234 17.96 -21.22 20.14
CA LEU A 234 17.74 -19.84 19.75
C LEU A 234 18.88 -19.33 18.85
N ILE A 235 18.54 -18.45 17.92
CA ILE A 235 19.50 -17.72 17.09
C ILE A 235 20.16 -16.66 17.97
N SER A 236 21.44 -16.84 18.32
CA SER A 236 22.18 -15.87 19.15
C SER A 236 22.60 -14.64 18.35
N ARG A 237 23.09 -14.87 17.13
CA ARG A 237 23.51 -13.84 16.17
C ARG A 237 23.39 -14.37 14.74
N ILE A 238 23.09 -13.45 13.83
CA ILE A 238 23.15 -13.66 12.39
C ILE A 238 24.41 -12.99 11.88
N GLU A 239 25.16 -13.70 11.04
CA GLU A 239 26.38 -13.20 10.42
C GLU A 239 26.23 -13.32 8.91
N ILE A 240 26.47 -12.23 8.18
CA ILE A 240 26.45 -12.19 6.72
C ILE A 240 27.90 -11.98 6.30
N ARG A 241 28.38 -12.79 5.35
CA ARG A 241 29.76 -12.76 4.85
C ARG A 241 29.76 -12.75 3.33
N GLY A 242 30.66 -11.96 2.73
CA GLY A 242 30.83 -11.85 1.29
C GLY A 242 29.79 -10.95 0.61
N ASN A 243 29.32 -9.91 1.33
CA ASN A 243 28.44 -8.87 0.81
C ASN A 243 29.23 -7.56 0.61
N ASP A 244 30.10 -7.52 -0.39
CA ASP A 244 30.98 -6.37 -0.62
C ASP A 244 30.28 -5.26 -1.41
N ASP A 245 29.40 -5.64 -2.35
CA ASP A 245 28.66 -4.71 -3.21
C ASP A 245 27.27 -4.34 -2.64
N ILE A 246 26.66 -5.19 -1.80
CA ILE A 246 25.34 -4.95 -1.21
C ILE A 246 25.43 -4.70 0.29
N ASP A 247 24.89 -3.55 0.71
CA ASP A 247 24.82 -3.17 2.12
C ASP A 247 24.10 -4.21 2.97
N LYS A 248 24.66 -4.44 4.15
CA LYS A 248 24.18 -5.45 5.09
C LYS A 248 22.73 -5.20 5.53
N ASP A 249 22.34 -3.94 5.68
CA ASP A 249 21.01 -3.55 6.13
C ASP A 249 19.92 -3.90 5.10
N ASP A 250 20.23 -3.80 3.80
CA ASP A 250 19.34 -4.23 2.71
C ASP A 250 19.09 -5.75 2.77
N ILE A 251 20.14 -6.52 3.06
CA ILE A 251 20.07 -7.97 3.19
C ILE A 251 19.26 -8.33 4.43
N GLU A 252 19.52 -7.70 5.58
CA GLU A 252 18.75 -7.92 6.80
C GLU A 252 17.27 -7.51 6.64
N GLY A 253 16.97 -6.52 5.80
CA GLY A 253 15.61 -6.05 5.51
C GLY A 253 14.73 -7.08 4.79
N VAL A 254 15.31 -7.96 3.96
CA VAL A 254 14.59 -9.03 3.24
C VAL A 254 14.54 -10.35 4.01
N MET A 255 15.27 -10.45 5.11
CA MET A 255 15.34 -11.66 5.94
C MET A 255 14.17 -11.74 6.92
N THR A 256 13.68 -12.97 7.11
CA THR A 256 12.60 -13.30 8.04
C THR A 256 13.17 -13.64 9.42
N VAL A 257 14.30 -14.36 9.45
CA VAL A 257 14.94 -14.78 10.70
C VAL A 257 15.62 -13.60 11.40
N LYS A 258 15.42 -13.49 12.71
CA LYS A 258 16.03 -12.45 13.54
C LYS A 258 16.79 -13.04 14.74
N PRO A 259 17.79 -12.32 15.28
CA PRO A 259 18.39 -12.70 16.54
C PRO A 259 17.34 -12.83 17.65
N LYS A 260 17.59 -13.72 18.61
CA LYS A 260 16.70 -14.08 19.74
C LYS A 260 15.43 -14.86 19.36
N GLN A 261 15.24 -15.21 18.09
CA GLN A 261 14.16 -16.12 17.67
C GLN A 261 14.59 -17.59 17.73
N ILE A 262 13.61 -18.49 17.73
CA ILE A 262 13.84 -19.94 17.63
C ILE A 262 14.30 -20.27 16.22
N LEU A 263 15.35 -21.09 16.11
CA LEU A 263 15.85 -21.51 14.81
C LEU A 263 14.78 -22.32 14.05
N ASN A 264 14.30 -21.74 12.96
CA ASN A 264 13.43 -22.41 12.00
C ASN A 264 14.18 -22.62 10.67
N LEU A 265 14.53 -23.87 10.39
CA LEU A 265 15.26 -24.21 9.15
C LEU A 265 14.48 -23.88 7.87
N LYS A 266 13.14 -23.86 7.93
CA LYS A 266 12.31 -23.48 6.78
C LYS A 266 12.46 -22.00 6.46
N GLU A 267 12.49 -21.15 7.49
CA GLU A 267 12.69 -19.70 7.35
C GLU A 267 14.12 -19.40 6.89
N VAL A 268 15.15 -20.07 7.45
CA VAL A 268 16.54 -19.91 6.99
C VAL A 268 16.69 -20.25 5.50
N LYS A 269 16.05 -21.32 5.02
CA LYS A 269 16.04 -21.66 3.59
C LYS A 269 15.26 -20.65 2.75
N SER A 270 14.15 -20.12 3.26
CA SER A 270 13.41 -19.05 2.59
C SER A 270 14.26 -17.79 2.47
N ASP A 271 15.00 -17.43 3.51
CA ASP A 271 15.86 -16.25 3.52
C ASP A 271 17.02 -16.39 2.53
N VAL A 272 17.58 -17.59 2.33
CA VAL A 272 18.55 -17.82 1.24
C VAL A 272 17.95 -17.44 -0.12
N GLU A 273 16.70 -17.83 -0.40
CA GLU A 273 16.05 -17.50 -1.67
C GLU A 273 15.65 -16.02 -1.75
N ASN A 274 15.24 -15.39 -0.64
CA ASN A 274 14.97 -13.95 -0.59
C ASN A 274 16.24 -13.14 -0.87
N ILE A 275 17.38 -13.53 -0.27
CA ILE A 275 18.67 -12.90 -0.50
C ILE A 275 19.09 -13.10 -1.96
N LYS A 276 19.00 -14.32 -2.52
CA LYS A 276 19.28 -14.53 -3.96
C LYS A 276 18.41 -13.64 -4.84
N THR A 277 17.13 -13.50 -4.52
CA THR A 277 16.20 -12.63 -5.25
C THR A 277 16.63 -11.16 -5.18
N LEU A 278 17.02 -10.67 -4.01
CA LEU A 278 17.59 -9.32 -3.83
C LEU A 278 18.83 -9.10 -4.71
N TYR A 279 19.74 -10.08 -4.75
CA TYR A 279 20.94 -10.02 -5.60
C TYR A 279 20.57 -10.04 -7.09
N HIS A 280 19.63 -10.90 -7.50
CA HIS A 280 19.12 -10.93 -8.87
C HIS A 280 18.51 -9.58 -9.28
N ASP A 281 17.70 -8.97 -8.42
CA ASP A 281 17.07 -7.66 -8.67
C ASP A 281 18.08 -6.51 -8.77
N LYS A 282 19.26 -6.66 -8.15
CA LYS A 282 20.39 -5.72 -8.26
C LYS A 282 21.36 -6.05 -9.41
N GLY A 283 21.09 -7.11 -10.18
CA GLY A 283 21.83 -7.50 -11.39
C GLY A 283 22.88 -8.61 -11.19
N TYR A 284 22.91 -9.25 -10.02
CA TYR A 284 23.86 -10.31 -9.68
C TYR A 284 23.26 -11.71 -9.89
N LEU A 285 22.98 -12.08 -11.14
CA LEU A 285 22.32 -13.36 -11.48
C LEU A 285 23.13 -14.61 -11.12
N ASN A 286 24.44 -14.47 -11.00
CA ASN A 286 25.33 -15.58 -10.62
C ASN A 286 25.64 -15.56 -9.12
N ALA A 287 24.95 -14.76 -8.31
CA ALA A 287 25.16 -14.72 -6.88
C ALA A 287 24.81 -16.07 -6.26
N ASN A 288 25.74 -16.65 -5.52
CA ASN A 288 25.48 -17.87 -4.76
C ASN A 288 25.34 -17.53 -3.28
N VAL A 289 24.24 -18.00 -2.68
CA VAL A 289 23.97 -17.79 -1.25
C VAL A 289 23.84 -19.16 -0.61
N SER A 290 24.64 -19.39 0.42
CA SER A 290 24.63 -20.60 1.24
C SER A 290 24.53 -20.24 2.72
N TYR A 291 24.09 -21.18 3.55
CA TYR A 291 24.00 -20.99 4.99
C TYR A 291 24.79 -22.04 5.76
N LYS A 292 25.35 -21.65 6.91
CA LYS A 292 26.02 -22.53 7.87
C LYS A 292 25.49 -22.25 9.27
N ILE A 293 25.26 -23.32 10.03
CA ILE A 293 24.71 -23.25 11.38
C ILE A 293 25.76 -23.76 12.36
N GLU A 294 26.20 -22.90 13.27
CA GLU A 294 27.26 -23.22 14.24
C GLU A 294 26.74 -23.11 15.68
N LYS A 295 26.93 -24.17 16.47
CA LYS A 295 26.59 -24.16 17.90
C LYS A 295 27.63 -23.34 18.66
N THR A 296 27.20 -22.28 19.34
CA THR A 296 28.08 -21.42 20.13
C THR A 296 27.95 -21.77 21.62
N GLY A 297 28.49 -22.93 22.02
CA GLY A 297 28.46 -23.43 23.40
C GLY A 297 27.06 -23.42 24.04
N ASN A 298 26.95 -23.00 25.32
CA ASN A 298 25.68 -22.87 26.04
C ASN A 298 24.85 -21.62 25.66
N LYS A 299 25.33 -20.77 24.75
CA LYS A 299 24.77 -19.42 24.48
C LYS A 299 23.91 -19.32 23.21
N GLY A 300 23.56 -20.44 22.58
CA GLY A 300 22.68 -20.48 21.40
C GLY A 300 23.40 -20.88 20.11
N THR A 301 22.74 -20.65 18.97
CA THR A 301 23.22 -21.03 17.64
C THR A 301 23.44 -19.80 16.77
N ARG A 302 24.56 -19.77 16.04
CA ARG A 302 24.88 -18.74 15.06
C ARG A 302 24.46 -19.22 13.68
N VAL A 303 23.77 -18.35 12.94
CA VAL A 303 23.43 -18.60 11.53
C VAL A 303 24.31 -17.69 10.68
N ILE A 304 25.11 -18.29 9.81
CA ILE A 304 26.04 -17.60 8.93
C ILE A 304 25.52 -17.74 7.50
N PHE A 305 25.24 -16.63 6.83
CA PHE A 305 24.94 -16.59 5.39
C PHE A 305 26.23 -16.23 4.65
N ASN A 306 26.75 -17.17 3.85
CA ASN A 306 27.91 -16.92 2.99
C ASN A 306 27.41 -16.62 1.58
N ILE A 307 27.79 -15.44 1.10
CA ILE A 307 27.40 -14.92 -0.19
C ILE A 307 28.64 -14.86 -1.07
N THR A 308 28.47 -15.21 -2.34
CA THR A 308 29.45 -15.02 -3.40
C THR A 308 28.76 -14.24 -4.49
N GLU A 309 28.95 -12.92 -4.51
CA GLU A 309 28.15 -12.00 -5.33
C GLU A 309 28.37 -12.17 -6.84
N ASN A 310 29.62 -12.48 -7.24
CA ASN A 310 30.06 -12.53 -8.64
C ASN A 310 29.84 -11.20 -9.40
N LYS A 311 30.25 -11.13 -10.68
CA LYS A 311 30.10 -9.90 -11.46
C LYS A 311 28.65 -9.63 -11.82
N LYS A 312 28.24 -8.37 -11.66
CA LYS A 312 26.96 -7.84 -12.13
C LYS A 312 26.82 -7.98 -13.65
N LEU A 313 25.75 -8.62 -14.08
CA LEU A 313 25.38 -8.74 -15.49
C LEU A 313 24.35 -7.67 -15.85
N ARG A 314 24.42 -7.19 -17.09
CA ARG A 314 23.45 -6.25 -17.66
C ARG A 314 22.84 -6.84 -18.93
N ILE A 315 21.66 -6.36 -19.30
CA ILE A 315 20.97 -6.70 -20.53
C ILE A 315 21.73 -6.08 -21.69
N GLU A 316 22.33 -6.94 -22.51
CA GLU A 316 23.07 -6.53 -23.70
C GLU A 316 22.15 -6.45 -24.92
N LYS A 317 21.12 -7.32 -24.99
CA LYS A 317 20.15 -7.29 -26.10
C LYS A 317 18.77 -7.81 -25.69
N ILE A 318 17.74 -7.12 -26.15
CA ILE A 318 16.34 -7.55 -26.16
C ILE A 318 15.95 -7.75 -27.63
N SER A 319 15.38 -8.91 -27.94
CA SER A 319 14.98 -9.28 -29.29
C SER A 319 13.57 -9.83 -29.32
N PHE A 320 12.88 -9.60 -30.42
CA PHE A 320 11.55 -10.15 -30.65
C PHE A 320 11.58 -11.14 -31.81
N GLU A 321 10.76 -12.18 -31.72
CA GLU A 321 10.59 -13.15 -32.80
C GLU A 321 9.11 -13.25 -33.17
N GLY A 322 8.78 -13.04 -34.44
CA GLY A 322 7.42 -13.17 -34.97
C GLY A 322 6.63 -11.86 -35.06
N ASN A 323 7.20 -10.75 -34.58
CA ASN A 323 6.75 -9.40 -34.91
C ASN A 323 7.07 -9.09 -36.38
N LYS A 324 6.05 -8.70 -37.14
CA LYS A 324 6.12 -8.37 -38.57
C LYS A 324 5.64 -6.97 -38.85
N THR A 325 4.67 -6.50 -38.06
CA THR A 325 4.08 -5.16 -38.20
C THR A 325 4.90 -4.12 -37.47
N TYR A 326 5.32 -4.43 -36.24
CA TYR A 326 6.11 -3.51 -35.40
C TYR A 326 7.56 -3.95 -35.32
N THR A 327 8.46 -2.98 -35.36
CA THR A 327 9.91 -3.19 -35.25
C THR A 327 10.31 -3.49 -33.80
N ASP A 328 11.46 -4.15 -33.61
CA ASP A 328 12.01 -4.42 -32.28
C ASP A 328 12.21 -3.14 -31.47
N ASP A 329 12.60 -2.04 -32.13
CA ASP A 329 12.85 -0.75 -31.47
C ASP A 329 11.54 -0.11 -30.97
N GLU A 330 10.46 -0.16 -31.76
CA GLU A 330 9.14 0.31 -31.32
C GLU A 330 8.63 -0.46 -30.10
N LEU A 331 8.82 -1.78 -30.08
CA LEU A 331 8.42 -2.61 -28.94
C LEU A 331 9.32 -2.37 -27.73
N LYS A 332 10.64 -2.18 -27.93
CA LYS A 332 11.58 -1.84 -26.85
C LYS A 332 11.26 -0.50 -26.20
N ASP A 333 10.86 0.51 -26.96
CA ASP A 333 10.51 1.83 -26.43
C ASP A 333 9.29 1.83 -25.50
N MET A 334 8.44 0.79 -25.58
CA MET A 334 7.27 0.60 -24.69
C MET A 334 7.63 -0.10 -23.38
N MET A 335 8.82 -0.70 -23.28
CA MET A 335 9.29 -1.44 -22.12
C MET A 335 9.98 -0.50 -21.11
N GLU A 336 9.84 -0.79 -19.82
CA GLU A 336 10.66 -0.15 -18.79
C GLU A 336 12.06 -0.78 -18.70
N VAL A 337 12.15 -2.08 -18.95
CA VAL A 337 13.43 -2.78 -19.01
C VAL A 337 14.13 -2.40 -20.31
N THR A 338 15.36 -1.89 -20.18
CA THR A 338 16.15 -1.37 -21.30
C THR A 338 17.46 -2.13 -21.45
N GLU A 339 17.98 -2.14 -22.67
CA GLU A 339 19.35 -2.55 -22.96
C GLU A 339 20.36 -1.58 -22.30
N LYS A 340 21.59 -2.03 -22.12
CA LYS A 340 22.69 -1.23 -21.59
C LYS A 340 22.98 -0.03 -22.50
N GLY A 341 22.71 1.18 -21.99
CA GLY A 341 22.96 2.42 -22.71
C GLY A 341 24.38 2.96 -22.56
N PHE A 342 24.73 4.00 -23.33
CA PHE A 342 26.04 4.67 -23.29
C PHE A 342 26.37 5.27 -21.89
N PHE A 343 25.36 5.77 -21.18
CA PHE A 343 25.49 6.35 -19.83
C PHE A 343 25.11 5.37 -18.70
N HIS A 344 25.35 4.06 -18.88
CA HIS A 344 25.00 3.03 -17.89
C HIS A 344 25.72 3.16 -16.54
N PHE A 345 26.69 4.07 -16.43
CA PHE A 345 27.46 4.34 -15.21
C PHE A 345 26.78 5.34 -14.27
N PHE A 346 25.81 6.13 -14.76
CA PHE A 346 25.00 7.05 -13.96
C PHE A 346 23.51 6.64 -13.87
N SER A 347 23.12 5.51 -14.48
CA SER A 347 21.72 5.09 -14.55
C SER A 347 21.55 3.59 -14.34
N ASP A 348 20.36 3.20 -13.92
CA ASP A 348 19.92 1.80 -13.78
C ASP A 348 19.68 1.08 -15.13
N SER A 349 20.09 1.68 -16.26
CA SER A 349 19.93 1.07 -17.58
C SER A 349 20.65 -0.28 -17.70
N GLY A 350 20.02 -1.24 -18.38
CA GLY A 350 20.54 -2.59 -18.50
C GLY A 350 20.30 -3.50 -17.28
N LEU A 351 19.60 -3.06 -16.23
CA LEU A 351 19.27 -3.92 -15.09
C LEU A 351 18.02 -4.77 -15.37
N LEU A 352 18.14 -6.09 -15.22
CA LEU A 352 17.01 -7.00 -15.30
C LEU A 352 16.27 -7.07 -13.97
N LYS A 353 15.01 -6.59 -13.96
CA LYS A 353 14.05 -6.83 -12.86
C LYS A 353 12.89 -7.66 -13.39
N MET A 354 12.70 -8.86 -12.84
CA MET A 354 11.70 -9.81 -13.35
C MET A 354 10.26 -9.27 -13.23
N SER A 355 9.97 -8.54 -12.16
CA SER A 355 8.68 -7.89 -11.95
C SER A 355 8.36 -6.87 -13.05
N LYS A 356 9.35 -6.03 -13.42
CA LYS A 356 9.23 -5.06 -14.51
C LYS A 356 9.10 -5.72 -15.87
N LEU A 357 9.92 -6.73 -16.16
CA LEU A 357 9.83 -7.47 -17.42
C LEU A 357 8.44 -8.09 -17.60
N LYS A 358 7.87 -8.68 -16.55
CA LYS A 358 6.51 -9.23 -16.60
C LYS A 358 5.45 -8.14 -16.83
N GLN A 359 5.63 -6.96 -16.26
CA GLN A 359 4.75 -5.81 -16.55
C GLN A 359 4.90 -5.37 -18.00
N ASP A 360 6.12 -5.34 -18.54
CA ASP A 360 6.39 -4.99 -19.93
C ASP A 360 5.73 -5.98 -20.90
N ILE A 361 5.78 -7.29 -20.64
CA ILE A 361 5.04 -8.29 -21.44
C ILE A 361 3.52 -7.98 -21.46
N ASN A 362 2.94 -7.61 -20.31
CA ASN A 362 1.53 -7.23 -20.25
C ASN A 362 1.25 -5.92 -21.00
N LYS A 363 2.16 -4.94 -20.95
CA LYS A 363 2.06 -3.70 -21.72
C LYS A 363 2.09 -3.97 -23.22
N LEU A 364 3.02 -4.81 -23.69
CA LEU A 364 3.11 -5.23 -25.08
C LEU A 364 1.83 -5.94 -25.51
N LYS A 365 1.32 -6.87 -24.70
CA LYS A 365 0.05 -7.56 -24.97
C LYS A 365 -1.11 -6.57 -25.07
N ALA A 366 -1.20 -5.62 -24.14
CA ALA A 366 -2.21 -4.56 -24.18
C ALA A 366 -2.06 -3.69 -25.44
N PHE A 367 -0.83 -3.32 -25.81
CA PHE A 367 -0.53 -2.55 -27.02
C PHE A 367 -1.06 -3.24 -28.28
N TYR A 368 -0.76 -4.53 -28.48
CA TYR A 368 -1.29 -5.27 -29.64
C TYR A 368 -2.83 -5.31 -29.64
N HIS A 369 -3.45 -5.62 -28.49
CA HIS A 369 -4.91 -5.62 -28.37
C HIS A 369 -5.55 -4.23 -28.58
N ASN A 370 -4.83 -3.17 -28.27
CA ASN A 370 -5.27 -1.79 -28.48
C ASN A 370 -5.09 -1.33 -29.95
N ASN A 371 -4.32 -2.06 -30.76
CA ASN A 371 -4.07 -1.74 -32.17
C ASN A 371 -4.74 -2.73 -33.14
N GLY A 372 -5.82 -3.38 -32.72
CA GLY A 372 -6.64 -4.23 -33.57
C GLY A 372 -6.27 -5.71 -33.56
N TYR A 373 -5.22 -6.13 -32.86
CA TYR A 373 -4.78 -7.52 -32.83
C TYR A 373 -5.45 -8.29 -31.69
N ILE A 374 -6.72 -8.65 -31.87
CA ILE A 374 -7.54 -9.31 -30.84
C ILE A 374 -7.00 -10.68 -30.41
N ASN A 375 -6.31 -11.37 -31.33
CA ASN A 375 -5.77 -12.71 -31.13
C ASN A 375 -4.26 -12.70 -30.84
N ALA A 376 -3.66 -11.54 -30.59
CA ALA A 376 -2.24 -11.44 -30.30
C ALA A 376 -1.85 -12.22 -29.06
N GLN A 377 -0.74 -12.95 -29.15
CA GLN A 377 -0.14 -13.67 -28.03
C GLN A 377 1.33 -13.28 -27.90
N ILE A 378 1.72 -12.84 -26.71
CA ILE A 378 3.10 -12.59 -26.34
C ILE A 378 3.54 -13.76 -25.46
N GLY A 379 4.57 -14.47 -25.87
CA GLY A 379 5.15 -15.59 -25.14
C GLY A 379 5.89 -15.15 -23.89
N GLU A 380 6.16 -16.11 -22.99
CA GLU A 380 7.04 -15.87 -21.84
C GLU A 380 8.46 -15.54 -22.34
N PRO A 381 9.17 -14.60 -21.69
CA PRO A 381 10.50 -14.20 -22.12
C PRO A 381 11.52 -15.32 -21.89
N GLU A 382 12.25 -15.67 -22.94
CA GLU A 382 13.41 -16.57 -22.86
C GLU A 382 14.64 -15.76 -22.45
N ILE A 383 15.15 -16.01 -21.25
CA ILE A 383 16.29 -15.29 -20.68
C ILE A 383 17.51 -16.19 -20.72
N THR A 384 18.51 -15.79 -21.50
CA THR A 384 19.82 -16.46 -21.58
C THR A 384 20.92 -15.52 -21.11
N HIS A 385 22.05 -16.07 -20.67
CA HIS A 385 23.17 -15.27 -20.19
C HIS A 385 24.50 -15.90 -20.58
N ASP A 386 25.51 -15.07 -20.80
CA ASP A 386 26.90 -15.46 -21.02
C ASP A 386 27.86 -14.62 -20.15
N LYS A 387 29.18 -14.66 -20.42
CA LYS A 387 30.16 -13.82 -19.71
C LYS A 387 30.04 -12.32 -20.02
N LYS A 388 29.37 -11.93 -21.12
CA LYS A 388 29.21 -10.55 -21.57
C LYS A 388 27.96 -9.90 -20.98
N GLY A 389 26.86 -10.65 -20.84
CA GLY A 389 25.64 -10.14 -20.23
C GLY A 389 24.41 -11.04 -20.42
N ILE A 390 23.24 -10.42 -20.35
CA ILE A 390 21.92 -11.05 -20.42
C ILE A 390 21.30 -10.77 -21.79
N TYR A 391 20.70 -11.79 -22.39
CA TYR A 391 19.94 -11.68 -23.64
C TYR A 391 18.51 -12.14 -23.41
N ILE A 392 17.56 -11.30 -23.81
CA ILE A 392 16.14 -11.55 -23.64
C ILE A 392 15.52 -11.72 -25.02
N LYS A 393 14.80 -12.83 -25.22
CA LYS A 393 14.07 -13.13 -26.44
C LYS A 393 12.59 -13.29 -26.13
N ILE A 394 11.74 -12.53 -26.81
CA ILE A 394 10.29 -12.52 -26.60
C ILE A 394 9.60 -12.97 -27.89
N THR A 395 8.86 -14.07 -27.83
CA THR A 395 8.11 -14.57 -28.99
C THR A 395 6.77 -13.84 -29.10
N VAL A 396 6.42 -13.38 -30.30
CA VAL A 396 5.21 -12.61 -30.60
C VAL A 396 4.44 -13.32 -31.71
N MET A 397 3.17 -13.61 -31.46
CA MET A 397 2.21 -14.04 -32.47
C MET A 397 1.17 -12.93 -32.65
N GLU A 398 1.33 -12.07 -33.64
CA GLU A 398 0.47 -10.88 -33.82
C GLU A 398 -0.99 -11.26 -34.14
N GLY A 399 -1.20 -12.28 -34.99
CA GLY A 399 -2.53 -12.62 -35.48
C GLY A 399 -3.03 -11.64 -36.55
N LYS A 400 -4.33 -11.70 -36.89
CA LYS A 400 -4.95 -10.75 -37.83
C LYS A 400 -5.29 -9.45 -37.12
N GLN A 401 -5.08 -8.33 -37.82
CA GLN A 401 -5.55 -7.02 -37.37
C GLN A 401 -7.03 -6.83 -37.77
N PHE A 402 -7.81 -6.24 -36.87
CA PHE A 402 -9.23 -5.96 -37.07
C PHE A 402 -9.53 -4.46 -36.95
N GLN A 403 -10.32 -3.94 -37.90
CA GLN A 403 -10.85 -2.59 -37.91
C GLN A 403 -12.09 -2.46 -37.02
N VAL A 404 -12.40 -1.23 -36.59
CA VAL A 404 -13.68 -0.95 -35.95
C VAL A 404 -14.81 -1.10 -36.97
N GLY A 405 -15.82 -1.88 -36.61
CA GLY A 405 -17.02 -2.08 -37.40
C GLY A 405 -18.14 -1.12 -37.00
N LYS A 406 -19.36 -1.65 -36.88
CA LYS A 406 -20.52 -0.92 -36.39
C LYS A 406 -20.42 -0.72 -34.88
N VAL A 407 -20.62 0.51 -34.42
CA VAL A 407 -20.72 0.83 -33.00
C VAL A 407 -22.14 1.25 -32.66
N GLY A 408 -22.68 0.75 -31.55
CA GLY A 408 -24.07 1.01 -31.17
C GLY A 408 -24.28 1.02 -29.67
N ILE A 409 -25.37 1.68 -29.24
CA ILE A 409 -25.85 1.69 -27.86
C ILE A 409 -27.28 1.13 -27.86
N THR A 410 -27.55 0.18 -26.99
CA THR A 410 -28.87 -0.48 -26.81
C THR A 410 -29.25 -0.53 -25.32
N GLY A 411 -30.45 -1.01 -25.01
CA GLY A 411 -30.97 -1.09 -23.63
C GLY A 411 -31.77 0.15 -23.24
N ASP A 412 -31.61 0.61 -22.00
CA ASP A 412 -32.35 1.74 -21.44
C ASP A 412 -31.98 3.10 -22.08
N MET A 413 -32.86 4.10 -21.95
CA MET A 413 -32.65 5.45 -22.50
C MET A 413 -32.25 6.45 -21.42
N LEU A 414 -31.12 7.14 -21.61
CA LEU A 414 -30.65 8.25 -20.76
C LEU A 414 -31.31 9.58 -21.16
N SER A 415 -31.20 10.59 -20.29
CA SER A 415 -31.61 11.97 -20.60
C SER A 415 -30.82 12.56 -21.77
N VAL A 416 -29.56 12.15 -21.90
CA VAL A 416 -28.71 12.48 -23.04
C VAL A 416 -29.08 11.59 -24.24
N PRO A 417 -29.35 12.16 -25.44
CA PRO A 417 -29.64 11.39 -26.63
C PRO A 417 -28.52 10.39 -26.98
N ARG A 418 -28.89 9.22 -27.52
CA ARG A 418 -27.91 8.19 -27.93
C ARG A 418 -26.92 8.69 -28.99
N ALA A 419 -27.34 9.59 -29.87
CA ALA A 419 -26.48 10.18 -30.90
C ALA A 419 -25.30 10.93 -30.27
N ASP A 420 -25.57 11.77 -29.26
CA ASP A 420 -24.56 12.54 -28.54
C ASP A 420 -23.62 11.64 -27.74
N LEU A 421 -24.15 10.56 -27.15
CA LEU A 421 -23.33 9.56 -26.45
C LEU A 421 -22.41 8.81 -27.42
N LEU A 422 -22.92 8.42 -28.60
CA LEU A 422 -22.14 7.77 -29.65
C LEU A 422 -20.99 8.65 -30.15
N GLU A 423 -21.20 9.96 -30.32
CA GLU A 423 -20.14 10.89 -30.73
C GLU A 423 -19.02 11.02 -29.69
N LYS A 424 -19.36 10.86 -28.41
CA LYS A 424 -18.40 10.92 -27.30
C LYS A 424 -17.58 9.64 -27.14
N LEU A 425 -18.02 8.50 -27.67
CA LEU A 425 -17.28 7.24 -27.57
C LEU A 425 -15.89 7.33 -28.22
N HIS A 426 -14.89 6.80 -27.53
CA HIS A 426 -13.51 6.78 -27.95
C HIS A 426 -13.30 5.79 -29.08
N ILE A 427 -13.98 4.63 -29.05
CA ILE A 427 -13.85 3.61 -30.10
C ILE A 427 -14.32 4.12 -31.48
N ASN A 428 -15.29 5.05 -31.51
CA ASN A 428 -15.76 5.70 -32.74
C ASN A 428 -14.72 6.57 -33.42
N LYS A 429 -13.66 6.97 -32.70
CA LYS A 429 -12.57 7.82 -33.19
C LYS A 429 -11.34 7.00 -33.57
N LYS A 430 -11.47 5.68 -33.63
CA LYS A 430 -10.37 4.73 -33.91
C LYS A 430 -10.64 3.98 -35.20
N ASP A 431 -9.59 3.82 -36.00
CA ASP A 431 -9.66 3.02 -37.23
C ASP A 431 -9.62 1.52 -36.91
N TYR A 432 -8.83 1.14 -35.90
CA TYR A 432 -8.61 -0.24 -35.47
C TYR A 432 -9.23 -0.52 -34.11
N PHE A 433 -9.62 -1.78 -33.89
CA PHE A 433 -10.19 -2.20 -32.62
C PHE A 433 -9.23 -1.90 -31.46
N ASP A 434 -9.70 -1.13 -30.47
CA ASP A 434 -8.90 -0.65 -29.36
C ASP A 434 -9.60 -1.02 -28.04
N ARG A 435 -9.06 -2.02 -27.35
CA ARG A 435 -9.66 -2.57 -26.12
C ARG A 435 -9.71 -1.53 -24.99
N GLU A 436 -8.69 -0.69 -24.87
CA GLU A 436 -8.66 0.39 -23.88
C GLU A 436 -9.77 1.42 -24.11
N SER A 437 -10.05 1.76 -25.37
CA SER A 437 -11.14 2.67 -25.75
C SER A 437 -12.49 2.09 -25.36
N ILE A 438 -12.69 0.77 -25.54
CA ILE A 438 -13.91 0.09 -25.07
C ILE A 438 -14.06 0.20 -23.55
N MET A 439 -12.98 0.02 -22.79
CA MET A 439 -13.02 0.18 -21.33
C MET A 439 -13.35 1.62 -20.92
N LYS A 440 -12.75 2.62 -21.58
CA LYS A 440 -13.06 4.04 -21.37
C LYS A 440 -14.50 4.36 -21.71
N ASP A 441 -15.04 3.72 -22.74
CA ASP A 441 -16.43 3.91 -23.18
C ASP A 441 -17.43 3.29 -22.21
N ILE A 442 -17.13 2.12 -21.65
CA ILE A 442 -17.90 1.53 -20.54
C ILE A 442 -17.92 2.48 -19.34
N ASP A 443 -16.75 3.01 -18.96
CA ASP A 443 -16.66 3.98 -17.85
C ASP A 443 -17.44 5.26 -18.15
N LEU A 444 -17.33 5.83 -19.36
CA LEU A 444 -18.05 7.03 -19.78
C LEU A 444 -19.57 6.83 -19.75
N LEU A 445 -20.05 5.71 -20.29
CA LEU A 445 -21.48 5.39 -20.30
C LEU A 445 -21.99 5.07 -18.88
N SER A 446 -21.19 4.37 -18.07
CA SER A 446 -21.53 4.10 -16.68
C SER A 446 -21.58 5.39 -15.86
N GLU A 447 -20.63 6.31 -16.06
CA GLU A 447 -20.61 7.63 -15.41
C GLU A 447 -21.83 8.47 -15.84
N ALA A 448 -22.21 8.45 -17.12
CA ALA A 448 -23.43 9.10 -17.61
C ALA A 448 -24.69 8.56 -16.91
N CYS A 449 -24.81 7.23 -16.73
CA CYS A 449 -25.89 6.62 -15.97
C CYS A 449 -25.84 7.04 -14.49
N ASN A 450 -24.65 6.93 -13.88
CA ASN A 450 -24.46 7.26 -12.47
C ASN A 450 -24.80 8.72 -12.17
N ASN A 451 -24.52 9.65 -13.07
CA ASN A 451 -24.80 11.08 -12.89
C ASN A 451 -26.30 11.44 -13.01
N GLU A 452 -27.12 10.56 -13.57
CA GLU A 452 -28.59 10.66 -13.52
C GLU A 452 -29.19 10.02 -12.25
N GLY A 453 -28.36 9.49 -11.34
CA GLY A 453 -28.78 8.86 -10.08
C GLY A 453 -28.75 7.34 -10.09
N TYR A 454 -28.35 6.68 -11.18
CA TYR A 454 -28.36 5.22 -11.30
C TYR A 454 -27.04 4.61 -10.82
N ALA A 455 -26.87 4.42 -9.51
CA ALA A 455 -25.58 3.99 -8.91
C ALA A 455 -25.09 2.60 -9.37
N TYR A 456 -26.03 1.68 -9.61
CA TYR A 456 -25.74 0.29 -9.96
C TYR A 456 -25.95 -0.02 -11.44
N ALA A 457 -25.91 1.00 -12.29
CA ALA A 457 -26.01 0.83 -13.74
C ALA A 457 -24.90 -0.08 -14.25
N ASN A 458 -25.25 -0.99 -15.15
CA ASN A 458 -24.35 -1.95 -15.75
C ASN A 458 -24.28 -1.73 -17.27
N VAL A 459 -23.08 -1.49 -17.78
CA VAL A 459 -22.82 -1.33 -19.21
C VAL A 459 -22.00 -2.53 -19.70
N THR A 460 -22.64 -3.40 -20.47
CA THR A 460 -22.01 -4.62 -20.98
C THR A 460 -21.62 -4.44 -22.45
N PRO A 461 -20.33 -4.58 -22.82
CA PRO A 461 -19.91 -4.55 -24.21
C PRO A 461 -20.13 -5.92 -24.86
N GLU A 462 -20.84 -5.95 -25.98
CA GLU A 462 -20.89 -7.10 -26.88
C GLU A 462 -19.99 -6.84 -28.08
N THR A 463 -19.01 -7.74 -28.31
CA THR A 463 -18.07 -7.64 -29.42
C THR A 463 -18.33 -8.74 -30.42
N ILE A 464 -18.72 -8.37 -31.64
CA ILE A 464 -19.05 -9.31 -32.71
C ILE A 464 -17.95 -9.26 -33.76
N THR A 465 -17.16 -10.33 -33.83
CA THR A 465 -16.02 -10.41 -34.76
C THR A 465 -16.48 -10.89 -36.13
N ARG A 466 -16.32 -10.05 -37.16
CA ARG A 466 -16.55 -10.38 -38.57
C ARG A 466 -15.22 -10.73 -39.24
N GLU A 467 -14.86 -12.01 -39.17
CA GLU A 467 -13.56 -12.49 -39.66
C GLU A 467 -13.32 -12.27 -41.17
N LYS A 468 -14.36 -12.36 -42.00
CA LYS A 468 -14.24 -12.17 -43.46
C LYS A 468 -13.88 -10.73 -43.82
N ASP A 469 -14.47 -9.77 -43.11
CA ASP A 469 -14.30 -8.34 -43.35
C ASP A 469 -13.16 -7.74 -42.51
N GLN A 470 -12.53 -8.54 -41.64
CA GLN A 470 -11.58 -8.10 -40.61
C GLN A 470 -12.10 -6.90 -39.79
N LYS A 471 -13.36 -6.97 -39.38
CA LYS A 471 -14.02 -5.92 -38.57
C LYS A 471 -14.55 -6.48 -37.26
N VAL A 472 -14.61 -5.64 -36.23
CA VAL A 472 -15.26 -5.96 -34.96
C VAL A 472 -16.33 -4.93 -34.68
N ASP A 473 -17.58 -5.37 -34.64
CA ASP A 473 -18.71 -4.53 -34.22
C ASP A 473 -18.76 -4.50 -32.69
N VAL A 474 -19.04 -3.32 -32.11
CA VAL A 474 -19.06 -3.10 -30.65
C VAL A 474 -20.41 -2.51 -30.26
N ILE A 475 -21.22 -3.29 -29.53
CA ILE A 475 -22.55 -2.89 -29.10
C ILE A 475 -22.57 -2.80 -27.58
N TYR A 476 -22.82 -1.61 -27.04
CA TYR A 476 -22.94 -1.38 -25.60
C TYR A 476 -24.39 -1.55 -25.17
N HIS A 477 -24.65 -2.48 -24.26
CA HIS A 477 -25.96 -2.69 -23.65
C HIS A 477 -26.02 -2.01 -22.28
N ILE A 478 -26.93 -1.05 -22.11
CA ILE A 478 -27.11 -0.29 -20.87
C ILE A 478 -28.31 -0.83 -20.10
N ASP A 479 -28.08 -1.26 -18.87
CA ASP A 479 -29.10 -1.52 -17.85
C ASP A 479 -28.91 -0.50 -16.73
N LYS A 480 -29.89 0.37 -16.53
CA LYS A 480 -29.79 1.45 -15.53
C LYS A 480 -29.98 0.97 -14.11
N GLY A 481 -30.82 -0.04 -13.89
CA GLY A 481 -31.33 -0.36 -12.56
C GLY A 481 -32.12 0.80 -11.92
N ASN A 482 -32.13 0.86 -10.58
CA ASN A 482 -32.94 1.83 -9.82
C ASN A 482 -32.19 3.15 -9.56
N ILE A 483 -32.96 4.24 -9.38
CA ILE A 483 -32.44 5.51 -8.87
C ILE A 483 -32.01 5.34 -7.41
N VAL A 484 -30.85 5.92 -7.07
CA VAL A 484 -30.23 5.85 -5.76
C VAL A 484 -29.89 7.25 -5.26
N TYR A 485 -30.11 7.48 -3.97
CA TYR A 485 -29.74 8.72 -3.26
C TYR A 485 -28.65 8.43 -2.23
N PHE A 486 -27.80 9.43 -1.96
CA PHE A 486 -26.88 9.38 -0.85
C PHE A 486 -27.65 9.48 0.46
N ASN A 487 -27.55 8.46 1.32
CA ASN A 487 -28.22 8.44 2.62
C ASN A 487 -27.33 9.09 3.69
N ARG A 488 -26.31 8.38 4.17
CA ARG A 488 -25.38 8.89 5.18
C ARG A 488 -23.95 8.93 4.68
N ILE A 489 -23.23 10.01 4.99
CA ILE A 489 -21.80 10.14 4.74
C ILE A 489 -21.05 10.08 6.07
N SER A 490 -20.40 8.94 6.31
CA SER A 490 -19.61 8.66 7.50
C SER A 490 -18.12 8.89 7.23
N ILE A 491 -17.48 9.72 8.04
CA ILE A 491 -16.04 10.02 7.93
C ILE A 491 -15.34 9.38 9.13
N THR A 492 -14.29 8.59 8.87
CA THR A 492 -13.54 7.86 9.92
C THR A 492 -12.04 7.96 9.72
N GLY A 493 -11.27 7.83 10.81
CA GLY A 493 -9.80 7.90 10.81
C GLY A 493 -9.22 9.32 10.94
N ASN A 494 -10.07 10.34 10.95
CA ASN A 494 -9.72 11.74 11.22
C ASN A 494 -9.59 12.02 12.73
N THR A 495 -8.50 11.54 13.35
CA THR A 495 -8.27 11.68 14.79
C THR A 495 -7.89 13.10 15.23
N LYS A 496 -7.21 13.85 14.35
CA LYS A 496 -6.78 15.24 14.59
C LYS A 496 -7.64 16.23 13.81
N THR A 497 -7.88 15.95 12.53
CA THR A 497 -8.65 16.77 11.60
C THR A 497 -10.12 16.72 11.97
N ARG A 498 -10.72 17.90 12.15
CA ARG A 498 -12.15 18.00 12.44
C ARG A 498 -12.97 17.51 11.24
N ASP A 499 -14.05 16.78 11.53
CA ASP A 499 -14.97 16.26 10.50
C ASP A 499 -15.38 17.34 9.49
N LYS A 500 -15.72 18.54 9.97
CA LYS A 500 -16.14 19.66 9.11
C LYS A 500 -15.12 20.05 8.03
N VAL A 501 -13.81 19.86 8.28
CA VAL A 501 -12.75 20.19 7.32
C VAL A 501 -12.77 19.23 6.14
N ILE A 502 -13.14 17.97 6.37
CA ILE A 502 -13.31 16.96 5.32
C ILE A 502 -14.67 17.17 4.65
N ARG A 503 -15.73 17.34 5.44
CA ARG A 503 -17.11 17.43 4.96
C ARG A 503 -17.33 18.59 3.99
N ARG A 504 -16.74 19.76 4.24
CA ARG A 504 -16.87 20.95 3.37
C ARG A 504 -16.20 20.80 1.99
N GLU A 505 -15.27 19.85 1.84
CA GLU A 505 -14.61 19.58 0.56
C GLU A 505 -15.39 18.59 -0.31
N LEU A 506 -16.43 17.96 0.25
CA LEU A 506 -17.31 17.04 -0.48
C LEU A 506 -18.23 17.82 -1.41
N ALA A 507 -18.29 17.40 -2.67
CA ALA A 507 -19.25 17.91 -3.65
C ALA A 507 -20.62 17.19 -3.58
N VAL A 508 -20.71 16.11 -2.82
CA VAL A 508 -21.95 15.39 -2.50
C VAL A 508 -22.43 15.80 -1.11
N VAL A 509 -23.75 15.91 -0.96
CA VAL A 509 -24.41 16.06 0.34
C VAL A 509 -25.40 14.92 0.57
N GLU A 510 -25.74 14.65 1.82
CA GLU A 510 -26.77 13.67 2.17
C GLU A 510 -28.12 14.12 1.57
N GLY A 511 -28.84 13.18 0.95
CA GLY A 511 -30.07 13.42 0.19
C GLY A 511 -29.87 13.72 -1.29
N ASP A 512 -28.64 13.98 -1.77
CA ASP A 512 -28.38 14.16 -3.20
C ASP A 512 -28.65 12.86 -3.98
N LEU A 513 -29.09 13.01 -5.23
CA LEU A 513 -29.02 11.92 -6.20
C LEU A 513 -27.58 11.41 -6.33
N TYR A 514 -27.41 10.10 -6.45
CA TYR A 514 -26.09 9.51 -6.67
C TYR A 514 -25.41 10.18 -7.87
N SER A 515 -24.13 10.49 -7.74
CA SER A 515 -23.30 11.00 -8.83
C SER A 515 -21.86 10.57 -8.61
N ARG A 516 -21.34 9.78 -9.56
CA ARG A 516 -19.94 9.34 -9.56
C ARG A 516 -18.99 10.52 -9.81
N GLU A 517 -19.40 11.49 -10.62
CA GLU A 517 -18.63 12.71 -10.88
C GLU A 517 -18.43 13.53 -9.61
N LYS A 518 -19.50 13.79 -8.84
CA LYS A 518 -19.40 14.50 -7.56
C LYS A 518 -18.55 13.74 -6.54
N LEU A 519 -18.63 12.41 -6.47
CA LEU A 519 -17.76 11.60 -5.61
C LEU A 519 -16.28 11.71 -6.02
N LYS A 520 -15.98 11.64 -7.33
CA LYS A 520 -14.64 11.82 -7.87
C LYS A 520 -14.09 13.22 -7.57
N LYS A 521 -14.91 14.27 -7.71
CA LYS A 521 -14.55 15.64 -7.34
C LYS A 521 -14.26 15.77 -5.84
N SER A 522 -15.07 15.13 -5.00
CA SER A 522 -14.86 15.07 -3.54
C SER A 522 -13.52 14.41 -3.19
N TYR A 523 -13.23 13.25 -3.78
CA TYR A 523 -11.94 12.58 -3.64
C TYR A 523 -10.78 13.50 -4.06
N MET A 524 -10.86 14.13 -5.23
CA MET A 524 -9.83 15.05 -5.73
C MET A 524 -9.62 16.27 -4.81
N ASN A 525 -10.68 16.83 -4.23
CA ASN A 525 -10.58 17.93 -3.27
C ASN A 525 -9.87 17.49 -1.99
N LEU A 526 -10.24 16.33 -1.43
CA LEU A 526 -9.58 15.77 -0.24
C LEU A 526 -8.11 15.42 -0.49
N THR A 527 -7.77 14.85 -1.64
CA THR A 527 -6.37 14.61 -2.03
C THR A 527 -5.59 15.92 -2.12
N ARG A 528 -6.19 16.98 -2.67
CA ARG A 528 -5.56 18.30 -2.81
C ARG A 528 -5.20 18.93 -1.46
N LEU A 529 -5.98 18.68 -0.40
CA LEU A 529 -5.65 19.13 0.95
C LEU A 529 -4.27 18.64 1.42
N SER A 530 -3.85 17.45 0.97
CA SER A 530 -2.59 16.82 1.40
C SER A 530 -2.49 16.59 2.92
N TYR A 531 -3.62 16.41 3.62
CA TYR A 531 -3.66 16.07 5.05
C TYR A 531 -3.65 14.56 5.32
N PHE A 532 -3.91 13.77 4.28
CA PHE A 532 -4.08 12.32 4.35
C PHE A 532 -3.05 11.62 3.46
N GLU A 533 -2.55 10.47 3.90
CA GLU A 533 -1.74 9.58 3.07
C GLU A 533 -2.60 8.60 2.27
N GLU A 534 -3.76 8.22 2.83
CA GLU A 534 -4.72 7.33 2.21
C GLU A 534 -6.13 7.89 2.39
N ILE A 535 -6.91 7.84 1.32
CA ILE A 535 -8.32 8.25 1.28
C ILE A 535 -9.06 7.13 0.56
N ASN A 536 -9.96 6.47 1.25
CA ASN A 536 -10.72 5.34 0.74
C ASN A 536 -12.22 5.67 0.81
N PHE A 537 -12.85 5.73 -0.36
CA PHE A 537 -14.30 5.92 -0.49
C PHE A 537 -14.94 4.56 -0.70
N GLN A 538 -15.77 4.14 0.23
CA GLN A 538 -16.55 2.91 0.14
C GLN A 538 -18.02 3.29 0.07
N THR A 539 -18.70 2.82 -0.99
CA THR A 539 -20.14 2.96 -1.13
C THR A 539 -20.79 1.63 -0.81
N GLU A 540 -21.69 1.63 0.17
CA GLU A 540 -22.43 0.44 0.60
C GLU A 540 -23.91 0.62 0.26
N LYS A 541 -24.59 -0.48 -0.08
CA LYS A 541 -26.05 -0.47 -0.22
C LYS A 541 -26.65 -0.11 1.14
N GLY A 542 -27.50 0.91 1.16
CA GLY A 542 -28.20 1.33 2.36
C GLY A 542 -29.26 0.30 2.77
N SER A 543 -30.02 0.64 3.82
CA SER A 543 -31.13 -0.19 4.30
C SER A 543 -32.23 -0.42 3.25
N GLU A 544 -32.37 0.52 2.30
CA GLU A 544 -33.30 0.44 1.17
C GLU A 544 -32.56 0.38 -0.16
N THR A 545 -33.18 -0.21 -1.18
CA THR A 545 -32.53 -0.46 -2.49
C THR A 545 -32.23 0.82 -3.30
N ASN A 546 -32.86 1.94 -2.95
CA ASN A 546 -32.72 3.28 -3.51
C ASN A 546 -31.81 4.19 -2.67
N LEU A 547 -31.15 3.66 -1.63
CA LEU A 547 -30.26 4.41 -0.76
C LEU A 547 -28.86 3.82 -0.77
N THR A 548 -27.84 4.66 -0.69
CA THR A 548 -26.45 4.23 -0.52
C THR A 548 -25.75 5.06 0.54
N ASP A 549 -25.02 4.38 1.41
CA ASP A 549 -24.17 5.01 2.41
C ASP A 549 -22.75 5.16 1.86
N VAL A 550 -22.09 6.26 2.21
CA VAL A 550 -20.71 6.55 1.81
C VAL A 550 -19.83 6.57 3.05
N ASN A 551 -18.95 5.59 3.16
CA ASN A 551 -17.94 5.49 4.20
C ASN A 551 -16.62 6.05 3.64
N ILE A 552 -16.21 7.21 4.14
CA ILE A 552 -14.95 7.87 3.80
C ILE A 552 -13.95 7.56 4.92
N GLN A 553 -13.04 6.64 4.66
CA GLN A 553 -11.95 6.31 5.58
C GLN A 553 -10.70 7.09 5.17
N VAL A 554 -10.15 7.87 6.09
CA VAL A 554 -8.91 8.62 5.87
C VAL A 554 -7.83 8.16 6.83
N LYS A 555 -6.59 8.15 6.34
CA LYS A 555 -5.40 7.95 7.17
C LYS A 555 -4.61 9.24 7.20
N GLU A 556 -4.61 9.90 8.36
CA GLU A 556 -3.93 11.19 8.55
C GLU A 556 -2.41 11.02 8.49
N LYS A 557 -1.73 11.98 7.86
CA LYS A 557 -0.26 12.06 7.84
C LYS A 557 0.23 13.33 8.55
N PRO A 558 1.51 13.40 8.96
CA PRO A 558 2.08 14.65 9.46
C PRO A 558 1.93 15.78 8.44
N THR A 559 1.36 16.90 8.87
CA THR A 559 1.10 18.09 8.04
C THR A 559 2.09 19.23 8.30
N GLY A 560 2.97 19.05 9.28
CA GLY A 560 4.08 19.95 9.56
C GLY A 560 5.19 19.78 8.52
N MET A 561 5.74 20.89 8.08
CA MET A 561 6.77 20.96 7.05
C MET A 561 7.86 21.91 7.51
N PHE A 562 9.10 21.43 7.52
CA PHE A 562 10.28 22.26 7.64
C PHE A 562 11.01 22.22 6.30
N SER A 563 11.20 23.39 5.69
CA SER A 563 11.88 23.54 4.40
C SER A 563 13.08 24.44 4.59
N VAL A 564 14.24 23.97 4.13
CA VAL A 564 15.45 24.79 4.01
C VAL A 564 15.87 24.71 2.56
N GLY A 565 16.01 25.87 1.94
CA GLY A 565 16.51 26.03 0.59
C GLY A 565 17.75 26.90 0.61
N ALA A 566 18.66 26.64 -0.32
CA ALA A 566 19.68 27.59 -0.69
C ALA A 566 19.50 27.87 -2.18
N GLY A 567 19.70 29.12 -2.56
CA GLY A 567 19.63 29.54 -3.94
C GLY A 567 20.76 30.49 -4.28
N TYR A 568 20.93 30.74 -5.56
CA TYR A 568 21.76 31.82 -6.02
C TYR A 568 21.01 32.57 -7.12
N SER A 569 20.98 33.90 -7.05
CA SER A 569 20.44 34.75 -8.10
C SER A 569 21.39 35.86 -8.51
N ALA A 570 21.21 36.38 -9.73
CA ALA A 570 21.97 37.53 -10.20
C ALA A 570 21.65 38.85 -9.45
N ALA A 571 20.55 38.87 -8.69
CA ALA A 571 20.12 40.02 -7.89
C ALA A 571 20.62 39.92 -6.44
N ASP A 572 20.32 38.83 -5.75
CA ASP A 572 20.60 38.65 -4.31
C ASP A 572 21.82 37.77 -4.00
N LYS A 573 22.60 37.41 -5.03
CA LYS A 573 23.76 36.50 -4.94
C LYS A 573 23.35 35.21 -4.22
N ALA A 574 24.06 34.80 -3.17
CA ALA A 574 23.69 33.63 -2.38
C ALA A 574 22.50 33.93 -1.47
N VAL A 575 21.48 33.08 -1.51
CA VAL A 575 20.25 33.21 -0.73
C VAL A 575 20.04 31.96 0.11
N ILE A 576 19.69 32.14 1.37
CA ILE A 576 19.22 31.08 2.26
C ILE A 576 17.74 31.30 2.55
N MET A 577 16.94 30.26 2.39
CA MET A 577 15.52 30.25 2.69
C MET A 577 15.25 29.22 3.77
N ALA A 578 14.55 29.62 4.82
CA ALA A 578 14.08 28.71 5.84
C ALA A 578 12.58 28.94 6.05
N GLN A 579 11.80 27.87 6.09
CA GLN A 579 10.38 27.93 6.37
C GLN A 579 9.98 26.80 7.32
N VAL A 580 9.24 27.14 8.36
CA VAL A 580 8.48 26.18 9.15
C VAL A 580 7.01 26.46 8.95
N ALA A 581 6.25 25.45 8.53
CA ALA A 581 4.83 25.57 8.26
C ALA A 581 4.08 24.42 8.91
N GLN A 582 3.02 24.73 9.62
CA GLN A 582 2.06 23.76 10.11
C GLN A 582 0.77 23.92 9.32
N ARG A 583 0.55 23.03 8.34
CA ARG A 583 -0.73 22.91 7.65
C ARG A 583 -1.73 22.18 8.54
N ASN A 584 -3.02 22.44 8.36
CA ASN A 584 -4.09 21.87 9.19
C ASN A 584 -3.86 22.09 10.70
N LEU A 585 -3.48 23.31 11.08
CA LEU A 585 -3.20 23.69 12.46
C LEU A 585 -4.37 23.30 13.39
N PHE A 586 -4.07 22.54 14.44
CA PHE A 586 -5.05 21.98 15.39
C PHE A 586 -6.24 21.24 14.73
N GLY A 587 -6.05 20.69 13.52
CA GLY A 587 -7.09 19.99 12.80
C GLY A 587 -8.19 20.87 12.20
N ARG A 588 -7.96 22.19 12.08
CA ARG A 588 -8.97 23.16 11.60
C ARG A 588 -8.87 23.49 10.11
N GLY A 589 -7.92 22.89 9.39
CA GLY A 589 -7.62 23.23 8.00
C GLY A 589 -6.88 24.55 7.81
N GLN A 590 -6.56 25.26 8.90
CA GLN A 590 -5.79 26.49 8.92
C GLN A 590 -4.31 26.22 8.66
N THR A 591 -3.58 27.20 8.12
CA THR A 591 -2.13 27.10 7.93
C THR A 591 -1.43 28.23 8.67
N LEU A 592 -0.41 27.90 9.45
CA LEU A 592 0.50 28.87 10.04
C LEU A 592 1.90 28.61 9.49
N SER A 593 2.57 29.63 8.98
CA SER A 593 3.92 29.51 8.46
C SER A 593 4.78 30.68 8.88
N LEU A 594 6.01 30.38 9.29
CA LEU A 594 7.08 31.34 9.49
C LEU A 594 8.14 31.09 8.42
N SER A 595 8.52 32.12 7.67
CA SER A 595 9.56 32.05 6.66
C SER A 595 10.59 33.16 6.84
N ALA A 596 11.84 32.83 6.53
CA ALA A 596 12.96 33.73 6.43
C ALA A 596 13.61 33.56 5.05
N TYR A 597 13.90 34.68 4.40
CA TYR A 597 14.64 34.78 3.16
C TYR A 597 15.84 35.70 3.44
N LEU A 598 17.05 35.18 3.30
CA LEU A 598 18.28 35.89 3.62
C LEU A 598 19.16 35.90 2.37
N GLY A 599 19.10 36.98 1.60
CA GLY A 599 19.98 37.27 0.46
C GLY A 599 21.01 38.35 0.79
N SER A 600 21.89 38.68 -0.16
CA SER A 600 22.86 39.77 0.03
C SER A 600 22.22 41.16 0.03
N GLU A 601 21.21 41.38 -0.83
CA GLU A 601 20.54 42.69 -0.97
C GLU A 601 19.16 42.71 -0.29
N THR A 602 18.53 41.54 -0.09
CA THR A 602 17.17 41.46 0.48
C THR A 602 17.13 40.48 1.65
N LYS A 603 16.64 40.95 2.79
CA LYS A 603 16.30 40.11 3.95
C LYS A 603 14.81 40.25 4.22
N ASN A 604 14.08 39.14 4.29
CA ASN A 604 12.65 39.15 4.55
C ASN A 604 12.29 38.09 5.60
N TYR A 605 11.52 38.50 6.61
CA TYR A 605 10.94 37.63 7.62
C TYR A 605 9.42 37.77 7.56
N GLU A 606 8.70 36.67 7.40
CA GLU A 606 7.24 36.67 7.25
C GLU A 606 6.60 35.61 8.16
N LEU A 607 5.63 36.03 8.96
CA LEU A 607 4.69 35.16 9.67
C LEU A 607 3.33 35.25 8.98
N SER A 608 2.85 34.15 8.45
CA SER A 608 1.60 34.07 7.70
C SER A 608 0.61 33.10 8.33
N PHE A 609 -0.62 33.55 8.53
CA PHE A 609 -1.76 32.73 8.96
C PHE A 609 -2.84 32.73 7.89
N THR A 610 -3.32 31.54 7.51
CA THR A 610 -4.35 31.35 6.48
C THR A 610 -5.53 30.57 7.03
N GLU A 611 -6.74 31.13 6.90
CA GLU A 611 -8.03 30.48 7.13
C GLU A 611 -8.72 30.28 5.76
N PRO A 612 -8.75 29.06 5.20
CA PRO A 612 -9.28 28.86 3.86
C PRO A 612 -10.81 28.95 3.75
N TRP A 613 -11.54 28.81 4.87
CA TRP A 613 -13.01 28.86 4.89
C TRP A 613 -13.52 29.72 6.06
N LEU A 614 -13.31 31.03 5.97
CA LEU A 614 -13.78 32.00 6.96
C LEU A 614 -15.32 31.97 7.01
N PHE A 615 -15.87 31.92 8.23
CA PHE A 615 -17.32 31.76 8.49
C PHE A 615 -17.96 30.52 7.86
N ASP A 616 -17.16 29.46 7.62
CA ASP A 616 -17.59 28.23 6.93
C ASP A 616 -18.12 28.47 5.49
N MET A 617 -17.75 29.61 4.90
CA MET A 617 -17.95 29.94 3.49
C MET A 617 -16.66 29.68 2.72
N PRO A 618 -16.68 29.50 1.38
CA PRO A 618 -15.47 29.44 0.55
C PRO A 618 -14.79 30.82 0.42
N LEU A 619 -14.77 31.58 1.51
CA LEU A 619 -14.10 32.86 1.70
C LEU A 619 -12.75 32.59 2.35
N TRP A 620 -11.70 32.67 1.54
CA TRP A 620 -10.33 32.52 1.98
C TRP A 620 -9.86 33.80 2.68
N SER A 621 -9.14 33.68 3.79
CA SER A 621 -8.56 34.79 4.53
C SER A 621 -7.08 34.52 4.82
N LYS A 622 -6.22 35.53 4.62
CA LYS A 622 -4.79 35.48 4.94
C LYS A 622 -4.40 36.71 5.74
N PHE A 623 -3.63 36.48 6.79
CA PHE A 623 -3.04 37.52 7.62
C PHE A 623 -1.53 37.34 7.61
N ASP A 624 -0.82 38.34 7.11
CA ASP A 624 0.62 38.34 6.95
C ASP A 624 1.23 39.44 7.82
N LEU A 625 2.22 39.08 8.62
CA LEU A 625 3.10 39.99 9.33
C LEU A 625 4.48 39.86 8.71
N TRP A 626 5.09 40.97 8.33
CA TRP A 626 6.34 40.93 7.61
C TRP A 626 7.29 42.04 8.05
N ASN A 627 8.59 41.75 7.91
CA ASN A 627 9.69 42.68 8.10
C ASN A 627 10.71 42.44 6.99
N THR A 628 10.92 43.43 6.14
CA THR A 628 11.81 43.38 4.99
C THR A 628 12.83 44.50 5.10
N GLU A 629 14.10 44.14 4.93
CA GLU A 629 15.20 45.06 4.71
C GLU A 629 15.71 44.84 3.29
N LYS A 630 15.84 45.93 2.53
CA LYS A 630 16.33 45.88 1.15
C LYS A 630 17.33 46.99 0.90
N ASP A 631 18.48 46.60 0.41
CA ASP A 631 19.59 47.48 0.07
C ASP A 631 19.38 47.88 -1.41
N TYR A 632 19.13 49.17 -1.66
CA TYR A 632 19.08 49.75 -3.00
C TYR A 632 20.43 50.34 -3.37
N ASP A 633 20.60 50.71 -4.65
CA ASP A 633 21.87 51.21 -5.18
C ASP A 633 22.43 52.43 -4.39
N SER A 634 21.57 53.28 -3.82
CA SER A 634 21.99 54.52 -3.11
C SER A 634 21.30 54.75 -1.75
N TYR A 635 20.53 53.78 -1.24
CA TYR A 635 19.88 53.85 0.09
C TYR A 635 19.39 52.48 0.57
N ASP A 636 19.13 52.36 1.88
CA ASP A 636 18.47 51.18 2.46
C ASP A 636 17.01 51.46 2.76
N LEU A 637 16.14 50.47 2.50
CA LEU A 637 14.73 50.50 2.86
C LEU A 637 14.40 49.41 3.87
N SER A 638 13.99 49.84 5.07
CA SER A 638 13.47 48.95 6.11
C SER A 638 11.96 49.12 6.21
N THR A 639 11.20 48.10 5.81
CA THR A 639 9.74 48.12 5.93
C THR A 639 9.23 47.00 6.84
N LYS A 640 8.33 47.37 7.76
CA LYS A 640 7.60 46.47 8.65
C LYS A 640 6.11 46.71 8.51
N GLY A 641 5.31 45.66 8.47
CA GLY A 641 3.88 45.84 8.26
C GLY A 641 3.05 44.57 8.42
N PHE A 642 1.75 44.74 8.19
CA PHE A 642 0.83 43.62 8.07
C PHE A 642 -0.09 43.78 6.88
N THR A 643 -0.59 42.64 6.37
CA THR A 643 -1.61 42.63 5.33
C THR A 643 -2.69 41.60 5.67
N THR A 644 -3.95 42.02 5.61
CA THR A 644 -5.12 41.14 5.72
C THR A 644 -5.79 41.03 4.36
N THR A 645 -5.88 39.82 3.80
CA THR A 645 -6.49 39.59 2.50
C THR A 645 -7.68 38.65 2.60
N LEU A 646 -8.81 39.04 2.01
CA LEU A 646 -9.96 38.20 1.75
C LEU A 646 -9.99 37.80 0.28
N GLY A 647 -10.35 36.55 -0.03
CA GLY A 647 -10.40 36.02 -1.38
C GLY A 647 -11.63 35.14 -1.60
N TYR A 648 -12.33 35.33 -2.72
CA TYR A 648 -13.54 34.58 -3.05
C TYR A 648 -13.52 34.08 -4.50
N PRO A 649 -13.88 32.79 -4.76
CA PRO A 649 -14.01 32.26 -6.10
C PRO A 649 -15.31 32.78 -6.75
N LEU A 650 -15.20 33.79 -7.60
CA LEU A 650 -16.35 34.40 -8.28
C LEU A 650 -16.90 33.50 -9.41
N TRP A 651 -16.00 32.83 -10.14
CA TRP A 651 -16.31 31.84 -11.17
C TRP A 651 -15.24 30.74 -11.17
N GLU A 652 -15.44 29.67 -11.94
CA GLU A 652 -14.57 28.47 -11.96
C GLU A 652 -13.06 28.79 -12.03
N TYR A 653 -12.68 29.74 -12.89
CA TYR A 653 -11.29 30.14 -13.09
C TYR A 653 -10.96 31.54 -12.55
N VAL A 654 -11.94 32.25 -12.00
CA VAL A 654 -11.82 33.68 -11.64
C VAL A 654 -11.98 33.88 -10.14
N LYS A 655 -10.98 34.49 -9.53
CA LYS A 655 -10.94 34.79 -8.09
C LYS A 655 -10.80 36.28 -7.87
N GLY A 656 -11.63 36.83 -6.98
CA GLY A 656 -11.52 38.20 -6.49
C GLY A 656 -10.83 38.24 -5.13
N TYR A 657 -10.05 39.28 -4.88
CA TYR A 657 -9.38 39.52 -3.60
C TYR A 657 -9.53 40.97 -3.17
N ILE A 658 -9.64 41.18 -1.87
CA ILE A 658 -9.59 42.49 -1.21
C ILE A 658 -8.56 42.39 -0.10
N GLY A 659 -7.49 43.17 -0.19
CA GLY A 659 -6.43 43.26 0.81
C GLY A 659 -6.43 44.61 1.47
N TYR A 660 -6.24 44.65 2.79
CA TYR A 660 -5.87 45.86 3.52
C TYR A 660 -4.42 45.70 3.99
N SER A 661 -3.57 46.69 3.72
CA SER A 661 -2.17 46.70 4.10
C SER A 661 -1.84 47.94 4.90
N PHE A 662 -1.07 47.76 5.96
CA PHE A 662 -0.48 48.85 6.74
C PHE A 662 1.01 48.57 6.91
N SER A 663 1.86 49.54 6.60
CA SER A 663 3.29 49.43 6.73
C SER A 663 3.94 50.72 7.22
N THR A 664 5.09 50.56 7.84
CA THR A 664 6.00 51.62 8.25
C THR A 664 7.29 51.42 7.47
N ASN A 665 7.69 52.43 6.72
CA ASN A 665 8.78 52.40 5.73
C ASN A 665 9.84 53.41 6.14
N ASP A 666 11.04 52.94 6.44
CA ASP A 666 12.16 53.75 6.89
C ASP A 666 13.24 53.77 5.81
N VAL A 667 13.45 54.94 5.20
CA VAL A 667 14.52 55.19 4.22
C VAL A 667 15.72 55.74 4.97
N ARG A 668 16.84 55.01 4.92
CA ARG A 668 18.03 55.30 5.72
C ARG A 668 19.30 54.94 4.96
N ASN A 669 20.47 55.22 5.56
CA ASN A 669 21.78 54.92 4.97
C ASN A 669 21.89 55.43 3.52
N ILE A 670 21.52 56.69 3.30
CA ILE A 670 21.52 57.31 1.98
C ILE A 670 22.95 57.75 1.61
N ASP A 671 23.41 57.41 0.41
CA ASP A 671 24.74 57.78 -0.06
C ASP A 671 24.90 59.31 -0.21
N GLU A 672 26.14 59.79 -0.02
CA GLU A 672 26.43 61.23 -0.06
C GLU A 672 26.18 61.86 -1.44
N ASP A 673 26.34 61.10 -2.52
CA ASP A 673 26.09 61.49 -3.91
C ASP A 673 24.69 61.13 -4.41
N ALA A 674 23.84 60.53 -3.56
CA ALA A 674 22.46 60.24 -3.92
C ALA A 674 21.69 61.51 -4.32
N SER A 675 20.75 61.32 -5.24
CA SER A 675 19.84 62.37 -5.73
C SER A 675 19.14 63.10 -4.60
N ARG A 676 18.93 64.41 -4.76
CA ARG A 676 18.17 65.23 -3.79
C ARG A 676 16.78 64.66 -3.54
N TRP A 677 16.15 64.05 -4.54
CA TRP A 677 14.82 63.45 -4.41
C TRP A 677 14.80 62.24 -3.48
N ILE A 678 15.90 61.48 -3.38
CA ILE A 678 16.06 60.37 -2.44
C ILE A 678 16.27 60.94 -1.03
N LYS A 679 17.17 61.92 -0.89
CA LYS A 679 17.47 62.58 0.39
C LYS A 679 16.25 63.23 1.04
N GLU A 680 15.35 63.81 0.24
CA GLU A 680 14.08 64.38 0.74
C GLU A 680 13.09 63.33 1.29
N GLN A 681 13.34 62.04 1.08
CA GLN A 681 12.51 60.93 1.60
C GLN A 681 13.12 60.24 2.82
N GLU A 682 14.23 60.75 3.36
CA GLU A 682 14.87 60.19 4.55
C GLU A 682 13.91 60.12 5.75
N GLY A 683 13.97 59.01 6.46
CA GLY A 683 13.22 58.75 7.69
C GLY A 683 12.02 57.82 7.51
N GLU A 684 11.24 57.73 8.58
CA GLU A 684 10.15 56.77 8.72
C GLU A 684 8.81 57.40 8.30
N ILE A 685 8.12 56.76 7.36
CA ILE A 685 6.77 57.13 6.89
C ILE A 685 5.81 55.95 6.91
N THR A 686 4.53 56.23 7.16
CA THR A 686 3.47 55.22 7.22
C THR A 686 2.68 55.14 5.92
N SER A 687 2.33 53.93 5.50
CA SER A 687 1.46 53.67 4.35
C SER A 687 0.30 52.79 4.77
N SER A 688 -0.91 53.19 4.39
CA SER A 688 -2.16 52.47 4.68
C SER A 688 -2.99 52.41 3.41
N GLY A 689 -3.40 51.21 2.99
CA GLY A 689 -4.01 51.01 1.69
C GLY A 689 -4.91 49.81 1.55
N ILE A 690 -5.83 49.89 0.59
CA ILE A 690 -6.69 48.78 0.16
C ILE A 690 -6.32 48.40 -1.27
N THR A 691 -6.11 47.10 -1.50
CA THR A 691 -5.88 46.52 -2.82
C THR A 691 -7.02 45.61 -3.22
N VAL A 692 -7.68 45.90 -4.34
CA VAL A 692 -8.65 45.01 -4.99
C VAL A 692 -7.96 44.30 -6.14
N THR A 693 -8.06 42.98 -6.21
CA THR A 693 -7.45 42.16 -7.27
C THR A 693 -8.46 41.23 -7.90
N LEU A 694 -8.50 41.17 -9.22
CA LEU A 694 -9.18 40.13 -9.97
C LEU A 694 -8.15 39.26 -10.70
N SER A 695 -8.24 37.94 -10.54
CA SER A 695 -7.32 37.00 -11.19
C SER A 695 -8.07 35.91 -11.94
N ARG A 696 -7.54 35.50 -13.10
CA ARG A 696 -8.03 34.37 -13.91
C ARG A 696 -6.90 33.45 -14.31
N ASN A 697 -6.96 32.16 -13.95
CA ASN A 697 -5.94 31.18 -14.28
C ASN A 697 -6.54 29.93 -14.93
N THR A 698 -6.16 29.65 -16.18
CA THR A 698 -6.55 28.46 -16.97
C THR A 698 -5.34 27.62 -17.41
N SER A 699 -4.18 27.84 -16.81
CA SER A 699 -2.96 27.09 -17.14
C SER A 699 -3.10 25.61 -16.81
N ASN A 700 -2.66 24.76 -17.73
CA ASN A 700 -2.76 23.30 -17.60
C ASN A 700 -1.75 22.68 -16.61
N ASN A 701 -0.66 23.36 -16.33
CA ASN A 701 0.38 22.92 -15.40
C ASN A 701 0.86 24.12 -14.58
N PHE A 702 1.06 23.94 -13.28
CA PHE A 702 1.48 25.01 -12.39
C PHE A 702 2.92 25.51 -12.67
N MET A 703 3.86 24.57 -12.86
CA MET A 703 5.30 24.82 -12.99
C MET A 703 5.72 25.15 -14.42
N PHE A 704 5.29 24.36 -15.40
CA PHE A 704 5.58 24.58 -16.81
C PHE A 704 4.31 24.54 -17.65
N PRO A 705 3.49 25.61 -17.60
CA PRO A 705 2.34 25.74 -18.47
C PRO A 705 2.72 25.55 -19.94
N THR A 706 1.96 24.75 -20.67
CA THR A 706 2.09 24.61 -22.13
C THR A 706 0.85 25.11 -22.87
N LYS A 707 -0.26 25.27 -22.16
CA LYS A 707 -1.54 25.75 -22.68
C LYS A 707 -2.29 26.57 -21.63
N GLY A 708 -3.03 27.58 -22.09
CA GLY A 708 -3.94 28.38 -21.27
C GLY A 708 -3.39 29.77 -20.98
N SER A 709 -3.95 30.45 -19.97
CA SER A 709 -3.58 31.82 -19.64
C SER A 709 -3.58 32.12 -18.14
N LYS A 710 -2.73 33.04 -17.69
CA LYS A 710 -2.73 33.64 -16.34
C LYS A 710 -2.95 35.15 -16.47
N ASN A 711 -4.01 35.68 -15.88
CA ASN A 711 -4.36 37.11 -15.96
C ASN A 711 -4.60 37.66 -14.55
N LYS A 712 -4.12 38.86 -14.28
CA LYS A 712 -4.32 39.56 -13.00
C LYS A 712 -4.47 41.05 -13.25
N VAL A 713 -5.47 41.66 -12.64
CA VAL A 713 -5.67 43.12 -12.58
C VAL A 713 -5.78 43.50 -11.11
N SER A 714 -5.07 44.54 -10.70
CA SER A 714 -5.07 45.03 -9.33
C SER A 714 -5.19 46.56 -9.31
N ILE A 715 -5.96 47.05 -8.34
CA ILE A 715 -6.11 48.47 -8.02
C ILE A 715 -5.76 48.61 -6.54
N GLU A 716 -4.75 49.42 -6.25
CA GLU A 716 -4.31 49.75 -4.91
C GLU A 716 -4.59 51.23 -4.65
N TYR A 717 -5.24 51.52 -3.54
CA TYR A 717 -5.58 52.87 -3.09
C TYR A 717 -4.98 53.08 -1.71
N THR A 718 -4.15 54.11 -1.55
CA THR A 718 -3.50 54.50 -0.28
C THR A 718 -3.91 55.91 0.15
N GLY A 719 -3.88 56.17 1.46
CA GLY A 719 -4.16 57.50 2.04
C GLY A 719 -5.65 57.86 2.18
N GLY A 720 -5.94 59.16 2.30
CA GLY A 720 -7.30 59.69 2.46
C GLY A 720 -8.01 59.15 3.70
N ILE A 721 -9.17 58.49 3.53
CA ILE A 721 -9.92 57.88 4.64
C ILE A 721 -9.15 56.78 5.39
N LEU A 722 -8.11 56.22 4.77
CA LEU A 722 -7.27 55.16 5.34
C LEU A 722 -6.11 55.72 6.17
N GLN A 723 -5.93 57.05 6.17
CA GLN A 723 -4.82 57.77 6.82
C GLN A 723 -3.44 57.30 6.30
N GLY A 724 -2.36 57.69 6.98
CA GLY A 724 -0.98 57.45 6.55
C GLY A 724 -0.36 58.65 5.84
N ASP A 725 0.96 58.63 5.71
CA ASP A 725 1.75 59.73 5.13
C ASP A 725 1.81 59.68 3.60
N THR A 726 1.51 58.51 3.01
CA THR A 726 1.50 58.28 1.56
C THR A 726 0.07 58.27 1.02
N SER A 727 -0.15 58.89 -0.16
CA SER A 727 -1.47 58.96 -0.77
C SER A 727 -1.41 58.87 -2.30
N PHE A 728 -1.66 57.67 -2.84
CA PHE A 728 -1.63 57.39 -4.27
C PHE A 728 -2.62 56.29 -4.66
N THR A 729 -2.93 56.21 -5.95
CA THR A 729 -3.65 55.07 -6.54
C THR A 729 -2.78 54.42 -7.60
N LYS A 730 -2.65 53.10 -7.55
CA LYS A 730 -1.80 52.29 -8.42
C LYS A 730 -2.61 51.18 -9.09
N TYR A 731 -2.61 51.20 -10.41
CA TYR A 731 -3.28 50.25 -11.28
C TYR A 731 -2.23 49.36 -11.92
N THR A 732 -2.42 48.04 -11.83
CA THR A 732 -1.53 47.07 -12.49
C THR A 732 -2.32 46.00 -13.20
N GLY A 733 -1.87 45.63 -14.40
CA GLY A 733 -2.44 44.58 -15.22
C GLY A 733 -1.35 43.65 -15.73
N SER A 734 -1.60 42.35 -15.71
CA SER A 734 -0.72 41.34 -16.29
C SER A 734 -1.52 40.24 -16.99
N SER A 735 -1.02 39.78 -18.13
CA SER A 735 -1.65 38.73 -18.94
C SER A 735 -0.57 37.87 -19.58
N THR A 736 -0.56 36.58 -19.26
CA THR A 736 0.34 35.59 -19.85
C THR A 736 -0.46 34.53 -20.58
N TRP A 737 -0.11 34.22 -21.82
CA TRP A 737 -0.74 33.21 -22.68
C TRP A 737 0.29 32.18 -23.12
N PHE A 738 -0.11 30.92 -23.15
CA PHE A 738 0.71 29.78 -23.56
C PHE A 738 0.03 29.05 -24.72
N PHE A 739 0.73 28.98 -25.85
CA PHE A 739 0.27 28.36 -27.08
C PHE A 739 1.12 27.12 -27.36
N PRO A 740 0.54 25.91 -27.31
CA PRO A 740 1.27 24.69 -27.65
C PRO A 740 1.50 24.65 -29.17
N LEU A 741 2.72 24.27 -29.56
CA LEU A 741 3.19 24.11 -30.94
C LEU A 741 3.64 22.65 -31.17
N PRO A 742 3.82 22.20 -32.42
CA PRO A 742 4.31 20.85 -32.73
C PRO A 742 5.65 20.53 -32.04
N LEU A 743 5.94 19.24 -31.83
CA LEU A 743 7.17 18.73 -31.22
C LEU A 743 7.39 19.16 -29.75
N ASP A 744 6.31 19.33 -28.99
CA ASP A 744 6.31 19.79 -27.58
C ASP A 744 6.87 21.21 -27.38
N ASN A 745 6.90 22.01 -28.45
CA ASN A 745 7.28 23.42 -28.39
C ASN A 745 6.13 24.25 -27.79
N VAL A 746 6.45 25.38 -27.17
CA VAL A 746 5.48 26.31 -26.61
C VAL A 746 5.88 27.72 -26.95
N PHE A 747 4.95 28.49 -27.49
CA PHE A 747 5.09 29.94 -27.60
C PHE A 747 4.34 30.60 -26.45
N ALA A 748 5.01 31.45 -25.68
CA ALA A 748 4.42 32.17 -24.57
C ALA A 748 4.53 33.69 -24.79
N VAL A 749 3.45 34.39 -24.46
CA VAL A 749 3.39 35.86 -24.54
C VAL A 749 2.94 36.38 -23.19
N LYS A 750 3.71 37.29 -22.59
CA LYS A 750 3.38 37.98 -21.34
C LYS A 750 3.34 39.47 -21.57
N GLY A 751 2.23 40.12 -21.24
CA GLY A 751 2.09 41.57 -21.19
C GLY A 751 1.91 42.04 -19.75
N ARG A 752 2.49 43.19 -19.42
CA ARG A 752 2.25 43.93 -18.18
C ARG A 752 2.13 45.42 -18.44
N ALA A 753 1.17 46.04 -17.79
CA ALA A 753 0.98 47.48 -17.80
C ALA A 753 0.77 47.97 -16.37
N GLY A 754 1.28 49.16 -16.07
CA GLY A 754 1.10 49.84 -14.80
C GLY A 754 0.85 51.32 -15.02
N PHE A 755 0.05 51.91 -14.13
CA PHE A 755 -0.20 53.34 -14.06
C PHE A 755 -0.43 53.71 -12.59
N MET A 756 0.17 54.79 -12.12
CA MET A 756 -0.09 55.33 -10.79
C MET A 756 -0.17 56.85 -10.81
N HIS A 757 -0.95 57.41 -9.90
CA HIS A 757 -1.04 58.84 -9.69
C HIS A 757 -1.17 59.14 -8.19
N LYS A 758 -0.77 60.35 -7.79
CA LYS A 758 -1.01 60.86 -6.43
C LYS A 758 -2.51 61.16 -6.26
N ASN A 759 -3.04 60.96 -5.05
CA ASN A 759 -4.43 61.29 -4.72
C ASN A 759 -4.55 62.69 -4.09
N GLU A 760 -3.58 63.06 -3.28
CA GLU A 760 -3.47 64.35 -2.58
C GLU A 760 -2.15 65.05 -2.97
N ASP A 761 -1.80 66.15 -2.31
CA ASP A 761 -0.51 66.86 -2.52
C ASP A 761 0.69 66.22 -1.79
N THR A 762 0.63 64.90 -1.55
CA THR A 762 1.76 64.13 -1.05
C THR A 762 2.62 63.60 -2.21
N LYS A 763 3.93 63.44 -1.96
CA LYS A 763 4.86 62.85 -2.93
C LYS A 763 4.70 61.33 -2.93
N ILE A 764 4.76 60.72 -4.12
CA ILE A 764 4.82 59.26 -4.25
C ILE A 764 6.23 58.82 -3.82
N PRO A 765 6.36 57.89 -2.85
CA PRO A 765 7.67 57.36 -2.47
C PRO A 765 8.37 56.71 -3.65
N ILE A 766 9.70 56.89 -3.76
CA ILE A 766 10.47 56.40 -4.91
C ILE A 766 10.41 54.87 -5.02
N TYR A 767 10.45 54.17 -3.89
CA TYR A 767 10.36 52.71 -3.83
C TYR A 767 8.99 52.14 -4.28
N GLU A 768 7.94 52.98 -4.40
CA GLU A 768 6.64 52.57 -4.92
C GLU A 768 6.51 52.68 -6.44
N ARG A 769 7.48 53.31 -7.10
CA ARG A 769 7.45 53.58 -8.54
C ARG A 769 7.73 52.31 -9.34
N PHE A 770 7.40 52.32 -10.62
CA PHE A 770 7.61 51.16 -11.48
C PHE A 770 9.05 51.10 -11.99
N PHE A 771 9.70 49.97 -11.74
CA PHE A 771 11.02 49.62 -12.28
C PHE A 771 10.89 48.39 -13.18
N LEU A 772 11.54 48.44 -14.34
CA LEU A 772 11.76 47.28 -15.21
C LEU A 772 13.24 46.89 -15.19
N GLY A 773 13.58 45.76 -15.82
CA GLY A 773 14.88 45.09 -15.71
C GLY A 773 14.81 43.75 -14.95
N GLY A 774 15.80 42.90 -15.21
CA GLY A 774 15.97 41.59 -14.59
C GLY A 774 15.07 40.48 -15.15
N MET A 775 15.20 39.29 -14.55
CA MET A 775 14.74 38.01 -15.07
C MET A 775 13.23 37.91 -15.29
N ASN A 776 12.49 38.74 -14.57
CA ASN A 776 11.04 38.76 -14.59
C ASN A 776 10.48 39.85 -15.49
N SER A 777 11.32 40.73 -16.07
CA SER A 777 10.92 41.76 -17.03
C SER A 777 11.84 41.85 -18.25
N LEU A 778 12.74 42.82 -18.33
CA LEU A 778 13.63 43.02 -19.46
C LEU A 778 14.96 42.33 -19.17
N ARG A 779 15.09 41.08 -19.60
CA ARG A 779 16.30 40.29 -19.36
C ARG A 779 17.47 40.90 -20.09
N GLY A 780 18.61 40.98 -19.42
CA GLY A 780 19.80 41.66 -19.96
C GLY A 780 20.03 43.05 -19.37
N LEU A 781 18.99 43.71 -18.86
CA LEU A 781 19.04 45.05 -18.27
C LEU A 781 18.85 44.99 -16.74
N ARG A 782 19.58 45.81 -15.96
CA ARG A 782 19.46 45.82 -14.48
C ARG A 782 18.20 46.56 -14.02
N ASN A 783 18.15 47.85 -14.29
CA ASN A 783 17.10 48.78 -13.91
C ASN A 783 16.75 49.64 -15.13
N VAL A 784 15.46 49.79 -15.43
CA VAL A 784 14.95 50.52 -16.59
C VAL A 784 13.82 51.44 -16.12
N GLY A 785 13.98 52.72 -16.42
CA GLY A 785 13.03 53.79 -16.13
C GLY A 785 13.70 55.16 -16.30
N PRO A 786 13.00 56.25 -15.97
CA PRO A 786 13.55 57.60 -15.96
C PRO A 786 14.67 57.69 -14.91
N LYS A 787 15.74 58.43 -15.21
CA LYS A 787 16.80 58.79 -14.24
C LYS A 787 16.45 60.07 -13.50
N PHE A 788 17.09 60.31 -12.36
CA PHE A 788 17.01 61.62 -11.72
C PHE A 788 17.73 62.70 -12.55
N PRO A 789 17.26 63.95 -12.53
CA PRO A 789 17.97 65.05 -13.22
C PRO A 789 19.37 65.37 -12.66
N ASP A 790 19.65 65.00 -11.40
CA ASP A 790 20.88 65.35 -10.67
C ASP A 790 21.76 64.13 -10.31
N SER A 791 21.36 62.92 -10.73
CA SER A 791 22.08 61.66 -10.46
C SER A 791 21.85 60.68 -11.61
N ASP A 792 22.78 59.75 -11.78
CA ASP A 792 22.63 58.62 -12.69
C ASP A 792 21.66 57.53 -12.20
N ASP A 793 21.16 57.67 -10.97
CA ASP A 793 20.20 56.76 -10.37
C ASP A 793 18.87 56.73 -11.12
N VAL A 794 18.29 55.54 -11.22
CA VAL A 794 16.97 55.34 -11.81
C VAL A 794 15.90 55.74 -10.80
N MET A 795 15.07 56.72 -11.15
CA MET A 795 13.94 57.19 -10.35
C MET A 795 12.73 56.25 -10.44
N GLY A 796 12.57 55.52 -11.54
CA GLY A 796 11.40 54.68 -11.81
C GLY A 796 10.19 55.49 -12.33
N GLY A 797 9.30 54.85 -13.07
CA GLY A 797 8.17 55.50 -13.74
C GLY A 797 6.87 55.49 -12.93
N LYS A 798 5.93 56.38 -13.26
CA LYS A 798 4.53 56.27 -12.83
C LYS A 798 3.68 55.44 -13.80
N THR A 799 4.15 55.26 -15.03
CA THR A 799 3.60 54.32 -16.00
C THR A 799 4.65 53.29 -16.35
N MET A 800 4.22 52.07 -16.65
CA MET A 800 5.10 51.05 -17.24
C MET A 800 4.34 50.21 -18.26
N LEU A 801 5.04 49.77 -19.30
CA LEU A 801 4.53 48.80 -20.26
C LEU A 801 5.65 47.81 -20.60
N CYS A 802 5.36 46.51 -20.56
CA CYS A 802 6.34 45.46 -20.80
C CYS A 802 5.68 44.25 -21.48
N PHE A 803 6.33 43.75 -22.53
CA PHE A 803 5.99 42.52 -23.23
C PHE A 803 7.19 41.57 -23.25
N ASN A 804 6.93 40.29 -23.00
CA ASN A 804 7.89 39.21 -23.12
C ASN A 804 7.32 38.16 -24.07
N PHE A 805 8.08 37.83 -25.12
CA PHE A 805 7.76 36.78 -26.07
C PHE A 805 8.79 35.66 -25.90
N GLU A 806 8.33 34.44 -25.65
CA GLU A 806 9.18 33.29 -25.39
C GLU A 806 8.85 32.12 -26.32
N PHE A 807 9.87 31.52 -26.92
CA PHE A 807 9.79 30.25 -27.61
C PHE A 807 10.52 29.19 -26.79
N ILE A 808 9.76 28.25 -26.22
CA ILE A 808 10.25 27.23 -25.30
C ILE A 808 10.23 25.88 -26.01
N PHE A 809 11.34 25.16 -26.00
CA PHE A 809 11.51 23.89 -26.68
C PHE A 809 12.20 22.85 -25.79
N PRO A 810 11.93 21.55 -25.95
CA PRO A 810 12.60 20.52 -25.17
C PRO A 810 14.08 20.37 -25.59
N LEU A 811 15.01 20.40 -24.63
CA LEU A 811 16.42 20.06 -24.87
C LEU A 811 16.69 18.58 -24.55
N LEU A 812 16.29 18.14 -23.36
CA LEU A 812 16.40 16.74 -22.93
C LEU A 812 15.08 16.33 -22.26
N LYS A 813 14.19 15.69 -23.04
CA LYS A 813 12.84 15.31 -22.59
C LYS A 813 12.86 14.45 -21.32
N LYS A 814 13.73 13.44 -21.27
CA LYS A 814 13.86 12.53 -20.11
C LYS A 814 14.34 13.23 -18.83
N ALA A 815 15.09 14.32 -18.96
CA ALA A 815 15.62 15.10 -17.84
C ALA A 815 14.74 16.32 -17.49
N GLY A 816 13.66 16.57 -18.23
CA GLY A 816 12.80 17.75 -18.04
C GLY A 816 13.49 19.09 -18.35
N MET A 817 14.58 19.07 -19.12
CA MET A 817 15.33 20.28 -19.47
C MET A 817 14.78 20.93 -20.73
N LYS A 818 14.57 22.24 -20.68
CA LYS A 818 14.00 23.05 -21.77
C LYS A 818 14.94 24.18 -22.15
N GLY A 819 15.00 24.47 -23.44
CA GLY A 819 15.59 25.70 -23.96
C GLY A 819 14.52 26.78 -24.08
N VAL A 820 14.93 28.04 -23.96
CA VAL A 820 14.09 29.19 -24.22
C VAL A 820 14.84 30.17 -25.12
N LEU A 821 14.19 30.66 -26.17
CA LEU A 821 14.56 31.87 -26.87
C LEU A 821 13.56 32.94 -26.50
N PHE A 822 14.01 34.18 -26.31
CA PHE A 822 13.11 35.25 -25.92
C PHE A 822 13.41 36.58 -26.62
N TYR A 823 12.38 37.40 -26.69
CA TYR A 823 12.42 38.81 -27.06
C TYR A 823 11.59 39.59 -26.04
N ASP A 824 12.22 40.53 -25.36
CA ASP A 824 11.58 41.37 -24.36
C ASP A 824 11.56 42.82 -24.84
N THR A 825 10.47 43.52 -24.58
CA THR A 825 10.40 44.95 -24.84
C THR A 825 9.54 45.67 -23.82
N GLY A 826 9.95 46.87 -23.42
CA GLY A 826 9.23 47.64 -22.43
C GLY A 826 10.00 48.84 -21.93
N ASN A 827 9.32 49.72 -21.21
CA ASN A 827 9.94 50.81 -20.49
C ASN A 827 8.99 51.30 -19.37
N ALA A 828 9.51 52.15 -18.50
CA ALA A 828 8.76 52.90 -17.51
C ALA A 828 8.98 54.40 -17.73
N TRP A 829 7.93 55.21 -17.53
CA TRP A 829 7.95 56.65 -17.82
C TRP A 829 7.39 57.47 -16.67
N GLU A 830 7.78 58.74 -16.60
CA GLU A 830 7.23 59.68 -15.64
C GLU A 830 5.73 59.88 -15.83
N ASN A 831 5.28 60.01 -17.08
CA ASN A 831 3.88 60.21 -17.46
C ASN A 831 3.60 59.54 -18.82
N GLY A 832 2.37 59.05 -19.03
CA GLY A 832 1.93 58.53 -20.34
C GLY A 832 2.58 57.22 -20.77
N TYR A 833 2.18 56.71 -21.94
CA TYR A 833 2.79 55.54 -22.58
C TYR A 833 3.46 55.99 -23.88
N HIS A 834 4.77 55.78 -23.99
CA HIS A 834 5.57 56.20 -25.15
C HIS A 834 6.07 54.97 -25.93
N LEU A 835 5.28 54.47 -26.87
CA LEU A 835 5.60 53.24 -27.61
C LEU A 835 6.84 53.37 -28.52
N ASP A 836 7.22 54.60 -28.85
CA ASP A 836 8.44 54.98 -29.54
C ASP A 836 9.69 54.87 -28.65
N ASP A 837 9.53 54.97 -27.32
CA ASP A 837 10.59 54.93 -26.31
C ASP A 837 10.60 53.59 -25.56
N MET A 838 10.58 52.47 -26.30
CA MET A 838 10.60 51.12 -25.73
C MET A 838 11.97 50.47 -25.83
N ARG A 839 12.52 50.03 -24.68
CA ARG A 839 13.76 49.25 -24.63
C ARG A 839 13.49 47.84 -25.17
N ARG A 840 14.51 47.22 -25.77
CA ARG A 840 14.40 45.91 -26.44
C ARG A 840 15.59 45.03 -26.09
N THR A 841 15.32 43.78 -25.74
CA THR A 841 16.36 42.77 -25.52
C THR A 841 15.96 41.46 -26.18
N ALA A 842 16.93 40.65 -26.58
CA ALA A 842 16.71 39.30 -27.04
C ALA A 842 17.76 38.37 -26.47
N GLY A 843 17.43 37.10 -26.37
CA GLY A 843 18.35 36.17 -25.74
C GLY A 843 17.91 34.73 -25.78
N ALA A 844 18.70 33.92 -25.09
CA ALA A 844 18.52 32.49 -25.00
C ALA A 844 18.80 32.00 -23.58
N GLY A 845 18.21 30.87 -23.20
CA GLY A 845 18.43 30.30 -21.89
C GLY A 845 18.04 28.85 -21.77
N ILE A 846 18.35 28.29 -20.61
CA ILE A 846 18.04 26.93 -20.20
C ILE A 846 17.19 26.98 -18.94
N ARG A 847 16.12 26.19 -18.92
CA ARG A 847 15.26 25.96 -17.76
C ARG A 847 15.27 24.49 -17.42
N TRP A 848 15.63 24.15 -16.19
CA TRP A 848 15.75 22.75 -15.77
C TRP A 848 15.20 22.56 -14.36
N TYR A 849 14.29 21.61 -14.19
CA TYR A 849 13.90 21.16 -12.86
C TYR A 849 14.86 20.06 -12.41
N SER A 850 15.95 20.48 -11.77
CA SER A 850 16.98 19.57 -11.28
C SER A 850 16.54 18.92 -9.96
N PRO A 851 17.24 17.86 -9.50
CA PRO A 851 17.00 17.28 -8.17
C PRO A 851 17.14 18.28 -7.01
N ILE A 852 17.87 19.38 -7.21
CA ILE A 852 18.08 20.45 -6.21
C ILE A 852 17.13 21.65 -6.39
N GLY A 853 16.16 21.57 -7.32
CA GLY A 853 15.15 22.60 -7.56
C GLY A 853 15.18 23.20 -8.97
N PRO A 854 14.29 24.18 -9.24
CA PRO A 854 14.23 24.85 -10.55
C PRO A 854 15.49 25.69 -10.77
N LEU A 855 16.05 25.54 -11.97
CA LEU A 855 17.19 26.28 -12.48
C LEU A 855 16.71 27.08 -13.69
N ARG A 856 17.04 28.38 -13.71
CA ARG A 856 16.98 29.21 -14.91
C ARG A 856 18.35 29.82 -15.11
N LEU A 857 18.85 29.74 -16.34
CA LEU A 857 20.05 30.43 -16.79
C LEU A 857 19.69 31.07 -18.12
N GLU A 858 19.65 32.39 -18.16
CA GLU A 858 19.17 33.17 -19.30
C GLU A 858 20.20 34.26 -19.62
N TRP A 859 20.70 34.27 -20.85
CA TRP A 859 21.56 35.31 -21.37
C TRP A 859 20.71 36.27 -22.19
N GLY A 860 20.70 37.54 -21.82
CA GLY A 860 20.01 38.62 -22.52
C GLY A 860 20.99 39.59 -23.15
N HIS A 861 20.75 39.96 -24.40
CA HIS A 861 21.48 40.96 -25.17
C HIS A 861 20.58 42.15 -25.46
N VAL A 862 21.11 43.36 -25.24
CA VAL A 862 20.42 44.62 -25.55
C VAL A 862 20.49 44.83 -27.07
N LEU A 863 19.35 45.08 -27.69
CA LEU A 863 19.28 45.28 -29.15
C LEU A 863 19.41 46.77 -29.48
N ASP A 864 20.49 47.13 -30.17
CA ASP A 864 20.70 48.48 -30.71
C ASP A 864 19.97 48.66 -32.04
N GLY A 865 19.33 49.81 -32.28
CA GLY A 865 18.85 50.12 -33.63
C GLY A 865 17.70 51.10 -33.87
N HIS A 866 17.05 51.74 -32.88
CA HIS A 866 16.21 52.95 -33.10
C HIS A 866 15.90 53.71 -31.78
N VAL A 867 16.07 55.05 -31.81
CA VAL A 867 15.79 56.11 -30.80
C VAL A 867 16.48 55.99 -29.44
N LEU A 868 16.82 54.78 -28.99
CA LEU A 868 17.53 54.54 -27.73
C LEU A 868 18.70 53.60 -27.98
N ASP A 869 19.87 54.16 -28.23
CA ASP A 869 21.11 53.39 -28.22
C ASP A 869 21.34 52.77 -26.82
N ARG A 870 22.12 51.68 -26.75
CA ARG A 870 22.76 51.26 -25.50
C ARG A 870 23.37 52.50 -24.84
N LYS A 871 22.93 52.81 -23.61
CA LYS A 871 23.51 53.94 -22.88
C LYS A 871 24.94 53.60 -22.50
N ASP A 872 25.80 54.61 -22.38
CA ASP A 872 27.24 54.41 -22.13
C ASP A 872 27.54 53.68 -20.81
N ASP A 873 26.59 53.69 -19.87
CA ASP A 873 26.63 53.02 -18.57
C ASP A 873 26.04 51.59 -18.58
N GLU A 874 25.56 51.09 -19.73
CA GLU A 874 24.90 49.80 -19.83
C GLU A 874 25.78 48.70 -20.44
N SER A 875 25.77 47.52 -19.83
CA SER A 875 26.40 46.33 -20.39
C SER A 875 25.65 45.86 -21.64
N ALA A 876 26.39 45.51 -22.71
CA ALA A 876 25.81 45.02 -23.97
C ALA A 876 25.02 43.71 -23.82
N SER A 877 25.38 42.89 -22.84
CA SER A 877 24.65 41.66 -22.51
C SER A 877 24.85 41.32 -21.04
N ARG A 878 23.93 40.54 -20.48
CA ARG A 878 24.01 40.08 -19.08
C ARG A 878 23.52 38.64 -18.97
N TRP A 879 24.20 37.89 -18.11
CA TRP A 879 23.71 36.60 -17.64
C TRP A 879 22.84 36.79 -16.41
N GLU A 880 21.68 36.16 -16.45
CA GLU A 880 20.76 36.09 -15.34
C GLU A 880 20.52 34.63 -14.99
N PHE A 881 20.58 34.32 -13.70
CA PHE A 881 20.36 32.96 -13.25
C PHE A 881 19.65 32.94 -11.91
N THR A 882 18.89 31.86 -11.69
CA THR A 882 18.24 31.54 -10.43
C THR A 882 18.37 30.05 -10.20
N ILE A 883 18.84 29.67 -9.02
CA ILE A 883 19.00 28.27 -8.62
C ILE A 883 18.16 28.01 -7.37
N GLY A 884 17.33 26.97 -7.38
CA GLY A 884 16.60 26.50 -6.19
C GLY A 884 15.47 27.41 -5.71
N MET A 885 15.28 28.58 -6.33
CA MET A 885 14.22 29.52 -6.00
C MET A 885 12.95 29.19 -6.78
N MET A 886 11.86 28.85 -6.09
CA MET A 886 10.54 28.85 -6.73
C MET A 886 10.08 30.30 -6.91
N MET A 887 9.82 30.70 -8.16
CA MET A 887 9.23 32.00 -8.51
C MET A 887 7.72 31.92 -8.69
#